data_AF-A0A093UVK2-F1
#
_entry.id   AF-A0A093UVK2-F1
#
_cell.length_a   1.000
_cell.length_b   1.000
_cell.length_c   1.000
_cell.angle_alpha   90.00
_cell.angle_beta   90.00
_cell.angle_gamma   90.00
#
_symmetry.space_group_name_H-M   'P 1'
#
loop_
_entity.id
_entity.type
_entity.pdbx_description
1 polymer ?
#
loop_
_entity_poly.entity_id
_entity_poly.type
_entity_poly.pdbx_seq_one_letter_code
_entity_poly.pdbx_strand_id
1 'polypeptide(L)'
;MDQHVTTDDQGYVWAPGTVRLENKTERSDYLVLQPKPTEDPNDPLNWTTGRKWTNFSIALLYVISTFVMLDIAGVAYGPYLEMGLSYGDLNNAIAANYAGLGLGCLFFIPFVYKYGRRPIYLFSLTLQLAVTLWAGWADTAAQFIVFNLFAGLGGAISETIVQITIADLFFVHQRGMANGIFLAMETIGSFLGPLVAGYIIQAQSWQYMWWWTALLIGINLILAIGLFEETKYVPEIGGQVVAPSSTASASKPTTTTAKSPEPSLDDVPQSEEIMWRQKSRRERLGLITKTDIPLFQHAWNPFFILIQFPAVTYSAIIYASLLVWVSVLGTVQSLWLLYPPYNFDSAQIGLFNLSSLVGTLIGAICGGPLNDFVVVRLSKRNSGIYEPEFRLYLGVPTAFFSAAGLLLFGFTLDRELPWIVLAVANALYCVGLGLGGDVALTYLMDCYQDWVLIFQNLSLGLYKDSYRSDACSYLFPHGSEIFSLRSYDGLRSGPLGGVQNSPPASFPLYLDTGTLFILSVNNLGKRSSKLPDDAIPFPARKSKAHGSMRPQQTRDEIVRLLTADPGLPVASPTQSYWQRDPHALASTRSPVLPRTVDIAIIGSGVTGASVSKAILENDPKLRVALFEARTLCSGATGRNGGQLATAAGGDYSSLVANFGAETAGKIVNLTIKTTSKMREMILKYAPTSCDFQDTTKIRVYLDSASFQAAKSSVEQLERDHPLLKGEFKIIGSQKIKDYGISKGYGAMLHRAGSVWPYRFITKVFEALLEQHRARFTIETNTPVTSITYDGPGSHPYQLHTPRGTVRCTKVIHCTNGYAGHLLPGLRGLQNLQSSIPNRGTSYSWGFHYLMRQDYQTGKIMDGLQYLIQSPKSNLFFFGGDYATWEELLHADDSRMCDTSVDVLQKTLPLYFEGKEKDVPPQKGKLVSAWTGTMGFSADGVPVVGQVPSSLSLRRGSGEFAAVAFNGYGMPNCWLVGEVLAKLALGGTAPEWFPDCYLITDKRLQTSLTLERSIGEVQLPEVQASKI
;
A
#
# COMPACT_ATOMS: atom_id res chain seq x y z
N MET A 1 -29.97 25.01 17.23
CA MET A 1 -29.49 23.84 17.99
C MET A 1 -30.42 23.78 19.17
N ASP A 2 -31.54 23.10 19.01
CA ASP A 2 -32.57 23.00 20.04
C ASP A 2 -33.09 21.57 19.93
N GLN A 3 -32.88 20.78 20.98
CA GLN A 3 -33.36 19.40 21.03
C GLN A 3 -34.72 19.42 21.72
N HIS A 4 -35.75 18.89 21.06
CA HIS A 4 -36.98 18.52 21.75
C HIS A 4 -36.65 17.38 22.71
N VAL A 5 -36.52 17.72 24.00
CA VAL A 5 -36.33 16.75 25.07
C VAL A 5 -37.69 16.15 25.42
N THR A 6 -37.87 14.86 25.16
CA THR A 6 -39.03 14.10 25.62
C THR A 6 -38.92 13.82 27.12
N THR A 7 -39.60 14.65 27.91
CA THR A 7 -39.76 14.43 29.36
C THR A 7 -40.91 13.46 29.64
N ASP A 8 -40.69 12.54 30.58
CA ASP A 8 -41.75 11.74 31.20
C ASP A 8 -42.70 12.63 32.03
N ASP A 9 -43.87 12.13 32.44
CA ASP A 9 -44.88 12.86 33.24
C ASP A 9 -44.34 13.30 34.63
N GLN A 10 -43.17 12.79 35.02
CA GLN A 10 -42.45 13.15 36.25
C GLN A 10 -41.23 14.07 36.01
N GLY A 11 -41.09 14.65 34.82
CA GLY A 11 -40.04 15.61 34.48
C GLY A 11 -38.62 15.02 34.31
N TYR A 12 -38.49 13.70 34.25
CA TYR A 12 -37.21 13.04 34.01
C TYR A 12 -36.75 13.21 32.56
N VAL A 13 -35.49 13.63 32.38
CA VAL A 13 -34.82 13.70 31.08
C VAL A 13 -34.15 12.36 30.80
N TRP A 14 -34.71 11.62 29.85
CA TRP A 14 -34.18 10.34 29.38
C TRP A 14 -33.12 10.53 28.28
N ALA A 15 -32.31 9.50 28.02
CA ALA A 15 -31.42 9.49 26.86
C ALA A 15 -32.22 9.31 25.55
N PRO A 16 -31.73 9.81 24.40
CA PRO A 16 -32.44 9.67 23.13
C PRO A 16 -32.73 8.19 22.79
N GLY A 17 -34.01 7.87 22.58
CA GLY A 17 -34.47 6.51 22.28
C GLY A 17 -34.76 5.61 23.49
N THR A 18 -34.49 6.04 24.73
CA THR A 18 -34.91 5.29 25.93
C THR A 18 -36.43 5.39 26.11
N VAL A 19 -37.13 4.25 26.18
CA VAL A 19 -38.60 4.18 26.29
C VAL A 19 -39.03 3.23 27.41
N ARG A 20 -40.09 3.58 28.12
CA ARG A 20 -40.69 2.74 29.17
C ARG A 20 -41.72 1.79 28.56
N LEU A 21 -41.46 0.48 28.60
CA LEU A 21 -42.32 -0.53 27.93
C LEU A 21 -43.54 -0.98 28.76
N GLU A 22 -43.58 -0.69 30.06
CA GLU A 22 -44.77 -0.92 30.90
C GLU A 22 -45.21 0.38 31.60
N ASN A 23 -46.42 0.85 31.26
CA ASN A 23 -47.19 1.77 32.07
C ASN A 23 -48.39 1.00 32.65
N LYS A 24 -48.54 0.95 33.99
CA LYS A 24 -49.43 -0.01 34.67
C LYS A 24 -50.84 0.50 34.99
N THR A 25 -51.18 1.69 34.50
CA THR A 25 -52.23 2.52 35.10
C THR A 25 -53.58 2.49 34.39
N GLU A 26 -53.64 2.32 33.05
CA GLU A 26 -54.90 2.47 32.31
C GLU A 26 -55.24 1.30 31.37
N ARG A 27 -56.52 0.90 31.39
CA ARG A 27 -57.12 -0.09 30.50
C ARG A 27 -57.77 0.60 29.30
N SER A 28 -57.06 0.76 28.20
CA SER A 28 -57.71 0.88 26.88
C SER A 28 -56.79 0.42 25.75
N ASP A 29 -57.28 -0.50 24.91
CA ASP A 29 -56.55 -1.05 23.76
C ASP A 29 -56.64 -0.11 22.52
N TYR A 30 -56.42 1.19 22.72
CA TYR A 30 -56.33 2.16 21.62
C TYR A 30 -54.86 2.38 21.23
N LEU A 31 -54.45 1.68 20.16
CA LEU A 31 -53.13 1.85 19.55
C LEU A 31 -52.96 3.29 19.05
N VAL A 32 -52.19 4.10 19.79
CA VAL A 32 -51.92 5.50 19.41
C VAL A 32 -51.13 5.52 18.10
N LEU A 33 -51.79 5.93 17.02
CA LEU A 33 -51.16 6.04 15.70
C LEU A 33 -50.09 7.14 15.73
N GLN A 34 -48.85 6.75 15.48
CA GLN A 34 -47.72 7.64 15.25
C GLN A 34 -47.16 7.43 13.82
N PRO A 35 -46.90 8.52 13.07
CA PRO A 35 -47.46 9.86 13.30
C PRO A 35 -49.00 9.82 13.29
N LYS A 36 -49.65 10.79 13.94
CA LYS A 36 -51.10 10.96 13.82
C LYS A 36 -51.42 11.31 12.35
N PRO A 37 -52.30 10.60 11.65
CA PRO A 37 -52.66 10.94 10.28
C PRO A 37 -53.32 12.32 10.23
N THR A 38 -53.07 13.07 9.16
CA THR A 38 -53.80 14.32 8.88
C THR A 38 -55.24 14.01 8.48
N GLU A 39 -56.16 14.96 8.56
CA GLU A 39 -57.51 14.78 8.00
C GLU A 39 -57.57 14.92 6.47
N ASP A 40 -56.49 15.37 5.81
CA ASP A 40 -56.41 15.50 4.36
C ASP A 40 -56.42 14.10 3.66
N PRO A 41 -57.39 13.78 2.78
CA PRO A 41 -57.41 12.56 1.96
C PRO A 41 -56.29 12.49 0.90
N ASN A 42 -55.52 13.56 0.70
CA ASN A 42 -54.31 13.53 -0.14
C ASN A 42 -53.08 12.96 0.59
N ASP A 43 -53.06 12.97 1.93
CA ASP A 43 -51.98 12.39 2.77
C ASP A 43 -51.75 10.90 2.39
N PRO A 44 -50.52 10.47 2.04
CA PRO A 44 -50.22 9.09 1.69
C PRO A 44 -50.50 8.09 2.82
N LEU A 45 -50.51 8.54 4.08
CA LEU A 45 -50.93 7.72 5.22
C LEU A 45 -52.42 7.35 5.14
N ASN A 46 -53.24 8.17 4.47
CA ASN A 46 -54.69 7.97 4.30
C ASN A 46 -55.09 7.22 3.02
N TRP A 47 -54.13 6.84 2.16
CA TRP A 47 -54.45 6.16 0.90
C TRP A 47 -55.01 4.74 1.12
N THR A 48 -55.90 4.29 0.23
CA THR A 48 -56.46 2.94 0.30
C THR A 48 -55.38 1.86 0.18
N THR A 49 -55.56 0.73 0.86
CA THR A 49 -54.58 -0.37 0.94
C THR A 49 -54.05 -0.79 -0.43
N GLY A 50 -54.92 -1.00 -1.41
CA GLY A 50 -54.51 -1.33 -2.78
C GLY A 50 -53.63 -0.25 -3.43
N ARG A 51 -53.96 1.04 -3.24
CA ARG A 51 -53.20 2.18 -3.78
C ARG A 51 -51.81 2.31 -3.14
N LYS A 52 -51.69 2.02 -1.84
CA LYS A 52 -50.38 1.93 -1.15
C LYS A 52 -49.54 0.80 -1.73
N TRP A 53 -50.09 -0.42 -1.80
CA TRP A 53 -49.36 -1.59 -2.31
C TRP A 53 -49.03 -1.49 -3.81
N THR A 54 -49.85 -0.86 -4.66
CA THR A 54 -49.48 -0.63 -6.07
C THR A 54 -48.24 0.27 -6.19
N ASN A 55 -48.19 1.39 -5.47
CA ASN A 55 -47.02 2.27 -5.47
C ASN A 55 -45.79 1.56 -4.87
N PHE A 56 -45.97 0.85 -3.75
CA PHE A 56 -44.89 0.14 -3.09
C PHE A 56 -44.33 -1.01 -3.95
N SER A 57 -45.17 -1.80 -4.64
CA SER A 57 -44.70 -2.86 -5.54
C SER A 57 -43.90 -2.33 -6.74
N ILE A 58 -44.18 -1.11 -7.23
CA ILE A 58 -43.35 -0.48 -8.28
C ILE A 58 -42.00 -0.04 -7.69
N ALA A 59 -41.98 0.51 -6.47
CA ALA A 59 -40.75 0.82 -5.75
C ALA A 59 -39.90 -0.45 -5.46
N LEU A 60 -40.53 -1.57 -5.11
CA LEU A 60 -39.87 -2.87 -4.94
C LEU A 60 -39.33 -3.43 -6.27
N LEU A 61 -40.08 -3.32 -7.37
CA LEU A 61 -39.59 -3.69 -8.70
C LEU A 61 -38.35 -2.85 -9.09
N TYR A 62 -38.30 -1.59 -8.68
CA TYR A 62 -37.16 -0.70 -8.87
C TYR A 62 -35.94 -1.07 -8.03
N VAL A 63 -36.14 -1.53 -6.79
CA VAL A 63 -35.06 -2.13 -5.99
C VAL A 63 -34.49 -3.36 -6.70
N ILE A 64 -35.36 -4.31 -7.10
CA ILE A 64 -34.94 -5.53 -7.82
C ILE A 64 -34.18 -5.16 -9.11
N SER A 65 -34.74 -4.31 -9.97
CA SER A 65 -34.11 -3.95 -11.25
C SER A 65 -32.78 -3.21 -11.07
N THR A 66 -32.64 -2.43 -9.99
CA THR A 66 -31.38 -1.75 -9.66
C THR A 66 -30.33 -2.76 -9.21
N PHE A 67 -30.60 -3.59 -8.20
CA PHE A 67 -29.60 -4.53 -7.68
C PHE A 67 -29.21 -5.62 -8.69
N VAL A 68 -30.15 -6.05 -9.55
CA VAL A 68 -29.82 -6.89 -10.72
C VAL A 68 -28.83 -6.18 -11.65
N MET A 69 -29.02 -4.90 -11.97
CA MET A 69 -28.07 -4.15 -12.82
C MET A 69 -26.68 -4.00 -12.17
N LEU A 70 -26.61 -3.81 -10.85
CA LEU A 70 -25.35 -3.58 -10.14
C LEU A 70 -24.50 -4.87 -10.02
N ASP A 71 -25.11 -6.00 -9.69
CA ASP A 71 -24.37 -7.20 -9.26
C ASP A 71 -24.14 -8.26 -10.38
N ILE A 72 -24.85 -8.21 -11.51
CA ILE A 72 -24.67 -9.20 -12.62
C ILE A 72 -23.29 -9.18 -13.28
N ALA A 73 -22.53 -8.07 -13.17
CA ALA A 73 -21.27 -7.90 -13.88
C ALA A 73 -20.21 -8.97 -13.54
N GLY A 74 -20.18 -9.47 -12.30
CA GLY A 74 -19.21 -10.47 -11.85
C GLY A 74 -19.31 -11.82 -12.58
N VAL A 75 -20.51 -12.20 -13.02
CA VAL A 75 -20.77 -13.52 -13.65
C VAL A 75 -20.19 -13.61 -15.07
N ALA A 76 -19.99 -12.47 -15.73
CA ALA A 76 -19.41 -12.36 -17.06
C ALA A 76 -17.88 -12.18 -17.05
N TYR A 77 -17.21 -12.26 -15.90
CA TYR A 77 -15.75 -12.13 -15.78
C TYR A 77 -14.98 -13.03 -16.76
N GLY A 78 -15.38 -14.31 -16.92
CA GLY A 78 -14.77 -15.23 -17.89
C GLY A 78 -14.79 -14.67 -19.33
N PRO A 79 -15.97 -14.45 -19.94
CA PRO A 79 -16.10 -13.83 -21.26
C PRO A 79 -15.42 -12.47 -21.43
N TYR A 80 -15.33 -11.66 -20.37
CA TYR A 80 -14.61 -10.37 -20.42
C TYR A 80 -13.08 -10.54 -20.53
N LEU A 81 -12.52 -11.57 -19.92
CA LEU A 81 -11.08 -11.90 -20.03
C LEU A 81 -10.74 -12.44 -21.42
N GLU A 82 -11.66 -13.19 -22.05
CA GLU A 82 -11.52 -13.64 -23.44
C GLU A 82 -11.49 -12.47 -24.45
N MET A 83 -12.10 -11.33 -24.10
CA MET A 83 -12.00 -10.08 -24.86
C MET A 83 -10.69 -9.31 -24.63
N GLY A 84 -9.80 -9.78 -23.75
CA GLY A 84 -8.52 -9.14 -23.45
C GLY A 84 -8.57 -8.00 -22.43
N LEU A 85 -9.67 -7.86 -21.68
CA LEU A 85 -9.72 -6.95 -20.51
C LEU A 85 -8.91 -7.55 -19.36
N SER A 86 -8.22 -6.73 -18.58
CA SER A 86 -7.46 -7.22 -17.41
C SER A 86 -8.34 -7.31 -16.15
N TYR A 87 -7.90 -8.11 -15.17
CA TYR A 87 -8.49 -8.11 -13.83
C TYR A 87 -8.46 -6.72 -13.17
N GLY A 88 -7.44 -5.92 -13.46
CA GLY A 88 -7.36 -4.52 -13.00
C GLY A 88 -8.52 -3.71 -13.56
N ASP A 89 -8.81 -3.82 -14.86
CA ASP A 89 -9.91 -3.08 -15.51
C ASP A 89 -11.28 -3.48 -14.96
N LEU A 90 -11.52 -4.77 -14.76
CA LEU A 90 -12.78 -5.29 -14.22
C LEU A 90 -12.99 -4.89 -12.75
N ASN A 91 -11.94 -5.00 -11.93
CA ASN A 91 -12.01 -4.60 -10.53
C ASN A 91 -12.12 -3.07 -10.37
N ASN A 92 -11.46 -2.30 -11.24
CA ASN A 92 -11.64 -0.84 -11.34
C ASN A 92 -13.06 -0.47 -11.78
N ALA A 93 -13.69 -1.25 -12.65
CA ALA A 93 -15.08 -1.04 -13.06
C ALA A 93 -16.07 -1.29 -11.90
N ILE A 94 -15.88 -2.37 -11.13
CA ILE A 94 -16.68 -2.61 -9.90
C ILE A 94 -16.42 -1.51 -8.85
N ALA A 95 -15.17 -1.07 -8.66
CA ALA A 95 -14.87 0.04 -7.76
C ALA A 95 -15.55 1.36 -8.21
N ALA A 96 -15.52 1.66 -9.51
CA ALA A 96 -16.21 2.82 -10.07
C ALA A 96 -17.75 2.74 -9.92
N ASN A 97 -18.32 1.53 -9.95
CA ASN A 97 -19.74 1.30 -9.63
C ASN A 97 -20.06 1.76 -8.19
N TYR A 98 -19.30 1.30 -7.18
CA TYR A 98 -19.47 1.75 -5.80
C TYR A 98 -19.18 3.25 -5.61
N ALA A 99 -18.23 3.82 -6.35
CA ALA A 99 -17.99 5.27 -6.36
C ALA A 99 -19.22 6.04 -6.87
N GLY A 100 -19.89 5.53 -7.91
CA GLY A 100 -21.14 6.08 -8.44
C GLY A 100 -22.28 6.04 -7.43
N LEU A 101 -22.43 4.92 -6.70
CA LEU A 101 -23.42 4.75 -5.63
C LEU A 101 -23.21 5.79 -4.52
N GLY A 102 -21.98 5.94 -4.02
CA GLY A 102 -21.66 6.94 -2.99
C GLY A 102 -21.90 8.39 -3.46
N LEU A 103 -21.39 8.76 -4.64
CA LEU A 103 -21.53 10.12 -5.17
C LEU A 103 -22.98 10.50 -5.55
N GLY A 104 -23.77 9.53 -6.04
CA GLY A 104 -25.17 9.76 -6.41
C GLY A 104 -26.06 10.07 -5.20
N CYS A 105 -25.79 9.48 -4.04
CA CYS A 105 -26.49 9.79 -2.79
C CYS A 105 -26.37 11.28 -2.43
N LEU A 106 -25.15 11.83 -2.49
CA LEU A 106 -24.90 13.25 -2.24
C LEU A 106 -25.60 14.16 -3.26
N PHE A 107 -25.59 13.77 -4.54
CA PHE A 107 -26.12 14.62 -5.60
C PHE A 107 -27.66 14.62 -5.64
N PHE A 108 -28.32 13.47 -5.60
CA PHE A 108 -29.77 13.38 -5.87
C PHE A 108 -30.66 13.63 -4.65
N ILE A 109 -30.23 13.30 -3.43
CA ILE A 109 -31.12 13.37 -2.26
C ILE A 109 -31.59 14.82 -1.93
N PRO A 110 -30.78 15.88 -2.07
CA PRO A 110 -31.28 17.26 -1.98
C PRO A 110 -32.40 17.58 -3.00
N PHE A 111 -32.40 16.94 -4.18
CA PHE A 111 -33.44 17.09 -5.20
C PHE A 111 -34.71 16.31 -4.84
N VAL A 112 -34.60 15.16 -4.17
CA VAL A 112 -35.76 14.44 -3.59
C VAL A 112 -36.53 15.35 -2.62
N TYR A 113 -35.81 16.08 -1.76
CA TYR A 113 -36.44 17.03 -0.83
C TYR A 113 -37.00 18.27 -1.52
N LYS A 114 -36.31 18.83 -2.52
CA LYS A 114 -36.78 20.04 -3.20
C LYS A 114 -37.89 19.82 -4.23
N TYR A 115 -37.89 18.70 -4.95
CA TYR A 115 -38.74 18.50 -6.13
C TYR A 115 -39.73 17.33 -6.03
N GLY A 116 -39.61 16.44 -5.03
CA GLY A 116 -40.47 15.26 -4.88
C GLY A 116 -39.72 13.94 -5.14
N ARG A 117 -40.32 12.81 -4.80
CA ARG A 117 -39.73 11.47 -4.96
C ARG A 117 -39.86 11.01 -6.41
N ARG A 118 -41.04 11.15 -7.00
CA ARG A 118 -41.40 10.67 -8.35
C ARG A 118 -40.46 11.15 -9.48
N PRO A 119 -40.08 12.45 -9.61
CA PRO A 119 -39.15 12.86 -10.67
C PRO A 119 -37.77 12.19 -10.56
N ILE A 120 -37.33 11.87 -9.35
CA ILE A 120 -35.99 11.32 -9.10
C ILE A 120 -35.97 9.81 -9.36
N TYR A 121 -37.04 9.07 -9.01
CA TYR A 121 -37.27 7.70 -9.50
C TYR A 121 -37.26 7.62 -11.04
N LEU A 122 -38.00 8.51 -11.72
CA LEU A 122 -38.10 8.51 -13.18
C LEU A 122 -36.76 8.87 -13.85
N PHE A 123 -36.02 9.84 -13.30
CA PHE A 123 -34.67 10.17 -13.76
C PHE A 123 -33.70 8.99 -13.58
N SER A 124 -33.70 8.37 -12.40
CA SER A 124 -32.87 7.18 -12.10
C SER A 124 -33.16 6.04 -13.07
N LEU A 125 -34.43 5.62 -13.23
CA LEU A 125 -34.82 4.57 -14.17
C LEU A 125 -34.44 4.89 -15.62
N THR A 126 -34.52 6.16 -16.04
CA THR A 126 -34.10 6.59 -17.38
C THR A 126 -32.58 6.51 -17.56
N LEU A 127 -31.80 6.89 -16.53
CA LEU A 127 -30.34 6.78 -16.54
C LEU A 127 -29.89 5.30 -16.52
N GLN A 128 -30.47 4.47 -15.66
CA GLN A 128 -30.22 3.03 -15.61
C GLN A 128 -30.53 2.35 -16.96
N LEU A 129 -31.62 2.73 -17.62
CA LEU A 129 -31.97 2.22 -18.95
C LEU A 129 -30.94 2.63 -20.02
N ALA A 130 -30.55 3.90 -20.05
CA ALA A 130 -29.54 4.39 -21.01
C ALA A 130 -28.18 3.69 -20.80
N VAL A 131 -27.78 3.45 -19.55
CA VAL A 131 -26.52 2.81 -19.19
C VAL A 131 -26.53 1.31 -19.51
N THR A 132 -27.60 0.59 -19.18
CA THR A 132 -27.70 -0.84 -19.51
C THR A 132 -27.77 -1.09 -21.01
N LEU A 133 -28.39 -0.18 -21.78
CA LEU A 133 -28.32 -0.21 -23.24
C LEU A 133 -26.91 0.05 -23.77
N TRP A 134 -26.13 0.95 -23.15
CA TRP A 134 -24.73 1.18 -23.54
C TRP A 134 -23.83 -0.02 -23.19
N ALA A 135 -24.00 -0.62 -22.00
CA ALA A 135 -23.22 -1.76 -21.53
C ALA A 135 -23.27 -2.98 -22.49
N GLY A 136 -24.41 -3.21 -23.14
CA GLY A 136 -24.56 -4.28 -24.14
C GLY A 136 -23.77 -4.09 -25.44
N TRP A 137 -23.23 -2.89 -25.69
CA TRP A 137 -22.36 -2.56 -26.84
C TRP A 137 -20.91 -2.23 -26.45
N ALA A 138 -20.55 -2.23 -25.17
CA ALA A 138 -19.23 -1.79 -24.70
C ALA A 138 -18.11 -2.78 -25.08
N ASP A 139 -17.00 -2.26 -25.61
CA ASP A 139 -15.92 -3.05 -26.22
C ASP A 139 -14.52 -2.78 -25.62
N THR A 140 -14.37 -1.81 -24.73
CA THR A 140 -13.08 -1.30 -24.26
C THR A 140 -13.07 -0.99 -22.76
N ALA A 141 -11.94 -1.23 -22.09
CA ALA A 141 -11.77 -1.07 -20.65
C ALA A 141 -12.26 0.28 -20.10
N ALA A 142 -11.97 1.38 -20.82
CA ALA A 142 -12.44 2.71 -20.44
C ALA A 142 -13.98 2.84 -20.47
N GLN A 143 -14.66 2.22 -21.44
CA GLN A 143 -16.12 2.18 -21.45
C GLN A 143 -16.66 1.34 -20.29
N PHE A 144 -16.03 0.20 -19.98
CA PHE A 144 -16.41 -0.66 -18.85
C PHE A 144 -16.37 0.07 -17.51
N ILE A 145 -15.32 0.86 -17.25
CA ILE A 145 -15.21 1.68 -16.03
C ILE A 145 -16.26 2.79 -16.03
N VAL A 146 -16.45 3.50 -17.15
CA VAL A 146 -17.36 4.65 -17.22
C VAL A 146 -18.84 4.24 -17.18
N PHE A 147 -19.27 3.18 -17.87
CA PHE A 147 -20.66 2.74 -17.79
C PHE A 147 -21.00 2.23 -16.38
N ASN A 148 -20.06 1.56 -15.70
CA ASN A 148 -20.25 1.15 -14.31
C ASN A 148 -20.40 2.34 -13.35
N LEU A 149 -19.59 3.39 -13.52
CA LEU A 149 -19.74 4.64 -12.76
C LEU A 149 -21.14 5.23 -12.92
N PHE A 150 -21.69 5.26 -14.15
CA PHE A 150 -23.05 5.74 -14.39
C PHE A 150 -24.15 4.76 -13.95
N ALA A 151 -23.88 3.45 -13.92
CA ALA A 151 -24.79 2.44 -13.37
C ALA A 151 -24.94 2.64 -11.86
N GLY A 152 -23.83 2.77 -11.15
CA GLY A 152 -23.82 3.11 -9.73
C GLY A 152 -24.48 4.46 -9.45
N LEU A 153 -24.17 5.50 -10.24
CA LEU A 153 -24.81 6.81 -10.13
C LEU A 153 -26.34 6.74 -10.32
N GLY A 154 -26.81 5.95 -11.29
CA GLY A 154 -28.23 5.69 -11.51
C GLY A 154 -28.87 4.81 -10.42
N GLY A 155 -28.10 3.94 -9.78
CA GLY A 155 -28.55 3.08 -8.68
C GLY A 155 -28.60 3.78 -7.32
N ALA A 156 -27.77 4.79 -7.09
CA ALA A 156 -27.45 5.37 -5.78
C ALA A 156 -28.64 5.65 -4.84
N ILE A 157 -29.75 6.15 -5.37
CA ILE A 157 -30.91 6.51 -4.55
C ILE A 157 -31.72 5.30 -4.05
N SER A 158 -31.47 4.09 -4.57
CA SER A 158 -32.39 2.94 -4.52
C SER A 158 -32.90 2.62 -3.13
N GLU A 159 -32.01 2.56 -2.15
CA GLU A 159 -32.36 2.32 -0.76
C GLU A 159 -33.01 3.55 -0.13
N THR A 160 -32.35 4.71 -0.22
CA THR A 160 -32.75 5.88 0.59
C THR A 160 -34.08 6.47 0.14
N ILE A 161 -34.37 6.51 -1.17
CA ILE A 161 -35.65 7.01 -1.68
C ILE A 161 -36.80 6.06 -1.35
N VAL A 162 -36.54 4.74 -1.29
CA VAL A 162 -37.54 3.73 -0.92
C VAL A 162 -37.79 3.75 0.58
N GLN A 163 -36.77 3.93 1.43
CA GLN A 163 -36.95 4.17 2.87
C GLN A 163 -37.80 5.42 3.14
N ILE A 164 -37.58 6.52 2.42
CA ILE A 164 -38.44 7.72 2.48
C ILE A 164 -39.88 7.39 2.04
N THR A 165 -40.04 6.62 0.96
CA THR A 165 -41.34 6.21 0.41
C THR A 165 -42.12 5.29 1.38
N ILE A 166 -41.43 4.42 2.12
CA ILE A 166 -42.02 3.59 3.19
C ILE A 166 -42.47 4.47 4.35
N ALA A 167 -41.67 5.47 4.74
CA ALA A 167 -42.04 6.43 5.78
C ALA A 167 -43.25 7.30 5.39
N ASP A 168 -43.37 7.72 4.12
CA ASP A 168 -44.53 8.42 3.58
C ASP A 168 -45.80 7.55 3.61
N LEU A 169 -45.70 6.27 3.18
CA LEU A 169 -46.87 5.41 2.96
C LEU A 169 -47.39 4.67 4.19
N PHE A 170 -46.51 4.28 5.14
CA PHE A 170 -46.86 3.35 6.21
C PHE A 170 -46.71 3.97 7.61
N PHE A 171 -47.69 3.70 8.49
CA PHE A 171 -47.64 4.02 9.92
C PHE A 171 -46.51 3.26 10.62
N VAL A 172 -45.99 3.76 11.76
CA VAL A 172 -44.81 3.17 12.45
C VAL A 172 -44.96 1.66 12.70
N HIS A 173 -46.13 1.20 13.15
CA HIS A 173 -46.41 -0.23 13.40
C HIS A 173 -46.43 -1.12 12.13
N GLN A 174 -46.43 -0.54 10.92
CA GLN A 174 -46.38 -1.23 9.63
C GLN A 174 -45.01 -1.09 8.94
N ARG A 175 -44.22 -0.05 9.29
CA ARG A 175 -42.90 0.22 8.67
C ARG A 175 -41.92 -0.94 8.80
N GLY A 176 -41.93 -1.66 9.93
CA GLY A 176 -41.07 -2.84 10.12
C GLY A 176 -41.31 -3.94 9.09
N MET A 177 -42.59 -4.27 8.82
CA MET A 177 -42.95 -5.27 7.80
C MET A 177 -42.61 -4.78 6.38
N ALA A 178 -42.86 -3.50 6.08
CA ALA A 178 -42.49 -2.92 4.79
C ALA A 178 -40.96 -2.92 4.57
N ASN A 179 -40.17 -2.59 5.59
CA ASN A 179 -38.72 -2.66 5.54
C ASN A 179 -38.20 -4.09 5.37
N GLY A 180 -38.78 -5.08 6.06
CA GLY A 180 -38.42 -6.49 5.87
C GLY A 180 -38.70 -6.99 4.44
N ILE A 181 -39.82 -6.58 3.83
CA ILE A 181 -40.13 -6.89 2.43
C ILE A 181 -39.14 -6.19 1.49
N PHE A 182 -38.79 -4.93 1.74
CA PHE A 182 -37.80 -4.17 0.99
C PHE A 182 -36.43 -4.85 1.00
N LEU A 183 -35.89 -5.19 2.18
CA LEU A 183 -34.60 -5.88 2.33
C LEU A 183 -34.60 -7.28 1.68
N ALA A 184 -35.74 -7.98 1.70
CA ALA A 184 -35.88 -9.25 1.00
C ALA A 184 -35.84 -9.08 -0.53
N MET A 185 -36.43 -8.02 -1.08
CA MET A 185 -36.38 -7.73 -2.53
C MET A 185 -35.00 -7.24 -2.99
N GLU A 186 -34.28 -6.48 -2.15
CA GLU A 186 -32.86 -6.14 -2.33
C GLU A 186 -32.00 -7.41 -2.39
N THR A 187 -32.12 -8.28 -1.38
CA THR A 187 -31.40 -9.57 -1.30
C THR A 187 -31.69 -10.47 -2.51
N ILE A 188 -32.94 -10.50 -2.98
CA ILE A 188 -33.32 -11.23 -4.20
C ILE A 188 -32.68 -10.59 -5.44
N GLY A 189 -32.67 -9.26 -5.57
CA GLY A 189 -32.01 -8.58 -6.68
C GLY A 189 -30.53 -8.93 -6.80
N SER A 190 -29.77 -8.73 -5.71
CA SER A 190 -28.31 -8.93 -5.69
C SER A 190 -27.85 -10.37 -5.91
N PHE A 191 -28.60 -11.37 -5.44
CA PHE A 191 -28.16 -12.78 -5.52
C PHE A 191 -28.91 -13.64 -6.55
N LEU A 192 -30.16 -13.30 -6.90
CA LEU A 192 -30.91 -14.00 -7.95
C LEU A 192 -30.65 -13.41 -9.35
N GLY A 193 -30.28 -12.13 -9.46
CA GLY A 193 -29.82 -11.52 -10.71
C GLY A 193 -28.64 -12.28 -11.32
N PRO A 194 -27.52 -12.44 -10.59
CA PRO A 194 -26.37 -13.25 -11.00
C PRO A 194 -26.72 -14.69 -11.44
N LEU A 195 -27.64 -15.37 -10.74
CA LEU A 195 -28.10 -16.71 -11.12
C LEU A 195 -28.71 -16.72 -12.54
N VAL A 196 -29.63 -15.79 -12.81
CA VAL A 196 -30.32 -15.72 -14.11
C VAL A 196 -29.36 -15.25 -15.21
N ALA A 197 -28.48 -14.29 -14.92
CA ALA A 197 -27.45 -13.82 -15.85
C ALA A 197 -26.50 -14.95 -16.28
N GLY A 198 -26.08 -15.83 -15.36
CA GLY A 198 -25.22 -16.98 -15.66
C GLY A 198 -25.77 -17.90 -16.76
N TYR A 199 -27.06 -18.24 -16.67
CA TYR A 199 -27.74 -19.04 -17.70
C TYR A 199 -27.96 -18.26 -19.02
N ILE A 200 -28.18 -16.94 -18.95
CA ILE A 200 -28.28 -16.10 -20.16
C ILE A 200 -26.94 -16.05 -20.91
N ILE A 201 -25.82 -15.86 -20.19
CA ILE A 201 -24.47 -15.89 -20.77
C ILE A 201 -24.24 -17.21 -21.52
N GLN A 202 -24.55 -18.34 -20.88
CA GLN A 202 -24.36 -19.68 -21.45
C GLN A 202 -25.26 -19.98 -22.66
N ALA A 203 -26.46 -19.37 -22.74
CA ALA A 203 -27.43 -19.63 -23.81
C ALA A 203 -27.39 -18.62 -24.97
N GLN A 204 -26.99 -17.37 -24.71
CA GLN A 204 -27.15 -16.25 -25.65
C GLN A 204 -25.94 -15.32 -25.80
N SER A 205 -24.85 -15.51 -25.04
CA SER A 205 -23.70 -14.60 -24.84
C SER A 205 -23.94 -13.45 -23.84
N TRP A 206 -22.84 -12.87 -23.34
CA TRP A 206 -22.87 -11.92 -22.23
C TRP A 206 -23.61 -10.61 -22.54
N GLN A 207 -23.59 -10.14 -23.79
CA GLN A 207 -24.30 -8.91 -24.20
C GLN A 207 -25.80 -9.00 -23.89
N TYR A 208 -26.39 -10.19 -23.98
CA TYR A 208 -27.81 -10.41 -23.73
C TYR A 208 -28.19 -10.25 -22.25
N MET A 209 -27.28 -10.42 -21.29
CA MET A 209 -27.63 -10.15 -19.89
C MET A 209 -27.93 -8.66 -19.66
N TRP A 210 -27.24 -7.77 -20.37
CA TRP A 210 -27.52 -6.33 -20.37
C TRP A 210 -28.83 -6.01 -21.11
N TRP A 211 -29.12 -6.66 -22.24
CA TRP A 211 -30.40 -6.48 -22.96
C TRP A 211 -31.61 -6.95 -22.16
N TRP A 212 -31.54 -8.09 -21.47
CA TRP A 212 -32.61 -8.57 -20.59
C TRP A 212 -32.80 -7.67 -19.36
N THR A 213 -31.71 -7.11 -18.82
CA THR A 213 -31.78 -6.14 -17.72
C THR A 213 -32.38 -4.80 -18.17
N ALA A 214 -32.01 -4.32 -19.36
CA ALA A 214 -32.62 -3.13 -19.97
C ALA A 214 -34.13 -3.33 -20.23
N LEU A 215 -34.57 -4.53 -20.61
CA LEU A 215 -36.00 -4.86 -20.72
C LEU A 215 -36.72 -4.76 -19.36
N LEU A 216 -36.13 -5.32 -18.29
CA LEU A 216 -36.68 -5.25 -16.93
C LEU A 216 -36.83 -3.79 -16.45
N ILE A 217 -35.79 -2.98 -16.62
CA ILE A 217 -35.80 -1.54 -16.27
C ILE A 217 -36.79 -0.78 -17.15
N GLY A 218 -36.89 -1.10 -18.45
CA GLY A 218 -37.84 -0.47 -19.39
C GLY A 218 -39.31 -0.73 -19.03
N ILE A 219 -39.66 -1.99 -18.67
CA ILE A 219 -40.98 -2.34 -18.14
C ILE A 219 -41.29 -1.51 -16.89
N ASN A 220 -40.31 -1.41 -15.97
CA ASN A 220 -40.47 -0.67 -14.74
C ASN A 220 -40.64 0.84 -14.96
N LEU A 221 -39.87 1.45 -15.87
CA LEU A 221 -40.02 2.85 -16.28
C LEU A 221 -41.42 3.13 -16.84
N ILE A 222 -41.98 2.23 -17.65
CA ILE A 222 -43.36 2.35 -18.18
C ILE A 222 -44.39 2.31 -17.04
N LEU A 223 -44.23 1.39 -16.09
CA LEU A 223 -45.10 1.30 -14.90
C LEU A 223 -44.98 2.54 -14.01
N ALA A 224 -43.77 3.05 -13.78
CA ALA A 224 -43.51 4.25 -13.00
C ALA A 224 -44.11 5.52 -13.65
N ILE A 225 -44.08 5.63 -14.97
CA ILE A 225 -44.73 6.74 -15.69
C ILE A 225 -46.25 6.69 -15.52
N GLY A 226 -46.89 5.53 -15.67
CA GLY A 226 -48.34 5.39 -15.75
C GLY A 226 -49.10 5.15 -14.42
N LEU A 227 -48.42 4.59 -13.41
CA LEU A 227 -49.05 4.09 -12.17
C LEU A 227 -48.40 4.60 -10.87
N PHE A 228 -47.11 4.97 -10.87
CA PHE A 228 -46.46 5.51 -9.66
C PHE A 228 -46.87 6.97 -9.45
N GLU A 229 -47.35 7.31 -8.25
CA GLU A 229 -47.81 8.62 -7.84
C GLU A 229 -46.79 9.29 -6.89
N GLU A 230 -46.83 10.62 -6.76
CA GLU A 230 -45.94 11.32 -5.83
C GLU A 230 -46.36 11.10 -4.37
N THR A 231 -45.45 10.59 -3.53
CA THR A 231 -45.68 10.32 -2.10
C THR A 231 -45.32 11.47 -1.18
N LYS A 232 -44.65 12.53 -1.67
CA LYS A 232 -44.37 13.71 -0.85
C LYS A 232 -45.64 14.49 -0.51
N TYR A 233 -46.07 14.37 0.74
CA TYR A 233 -47.05 15.27 1.34
C TYR A 233 -46.40 16.61 1.73
N VAL A 234 -47.17 17.68 1.63
CA VAL A 234 -46.85 19.03 2.12
C VAL A 234 -48.17 19.58 2.67
N PRO A 235 -48.31 19.80 3.99
CA PRO A 235 -49.54 20.35 4.55
C PRO A 235 -49.80 21.78 4.03
N GLU A 236 -51.02 22.04 3.55
CA GLU A 236 -51.47 23.39 3.24
C GLU A 236 -51.82 24.10 4.57
N ILE A 237 -50.80 24.70 5.21
CA ILE A 237 -50.99 25.56 6.38
C ILE A 237 -51.90 26.72 5.97
N GLY A 238 -53.06 26.82 6.62
CA GLY A 238 -54.20 27.57 6.09
C GLY A 238 -53.96 29.07 5.87
N GLY A 239 -54.64 29.63 4.87
CA GLY A 239 -54.90 31.08 4.83
C GLY A 239 -54.23 31.91 3.74
N GLN A 240 -53.98 31.39 2.53
CA GLN A 240 -53.84 32.26 1.34
C GLN A 240 -54.73 31.82 0.18
N VAL A 241 -55.88 32.50 0.04
CA VAL A 241 -56.70 32.47 -1.17
C VAL A 241 -55.93 33.18 -2.29
N VAL A 242 -55.52 32.43 -3.31
CA VAL A 242 -54.92 33.00 -4.53
C VAL A 242 -56.03 33.61 -5.40
N ALA A 243 -56.42 34.85 -5.05
CA ALA A 243 -57.20 35.70 -5.93
C ALA A 243 -56.31 36.22 -7.08
N PRO A 244 -56.78 36.27 -8.35
CA PRO A 244 -55.99 36.78 -9.45
C PRO A 244 -55.65 38.27 -9.32
N SER A 245 -54.48 38.64 -9.84
CA SER A 245 -53.90 39.99 -9.77
C SER A 245 -54.81 41.11 -10.31
N SER A 246 -55.05 42.15 -9.50
CA SER A 246 -55.33 43.49 -10.03
C SER A 246 -54.88 44.63 -9.08
N THR A 247 -54.50 45.73 -9.73
CA THR A 247 -54.04 47.05 -9.31
C THR A 247 -54.49 47.70 -7.98
N ALA A 248 -53.46 48.20 -7.24
CA ALA A 248 -53.28 49.60 -6.79
C ALA A 248 -54.03 50.18 -5.56
N SER A 249 -53.39 51.23 -4.98
CA SER A 249 -53.72 52.00 -3.76
C SER A 249 -53.68 51.18 -2.44
N ALA A 250 -53.04 51.56 -1.32
CA ALA A 250 -52.49 52.81 -0.75
C ALA A 250 -53.45 53.63 0.15
N SER A 251 -53.37 53.41 1.47
CA SER A 251 -53.50 54.46 2.50
C SER A 251 -52.94 54.04 3.88
N LYS A 252 -52.81 55.02 4.78
CA LYS A 252 -52.01 55.01 6.02
C LYS A 252 -52.60 54.18 7.19
N PRO A 253 -51.79 53.75 8.18
CA PRO A 253 -52.27 53.34 9.49
C PRO A 253 -52.58 54.58 10.37
N THR A 254 -53.62 54.54 11.21
CA THR A 254 -53.85 55.54 12.28
C THR A 254 -54.68 54.96 13.44
N THR A 255 -53.98 54.68 14.55
CA THR A 255 -54.36 54.93 15.96
C THR A 255 -55.81 54.68 16.44
N THR A 256 -55.99 53.69 17.31
CA THR A 256 -56.53 53.94 18.67
C THR A 256 -55.95 52.97 19.71
N THR A 257 -55.70 53.46 20.93
CA THR A 257 -55.30 52.65 22.10
C THR A 257 -56.49 52.34 23.00
N ALA A 258 -56.65 51.09 23.43
CA ALA A 258 -57.49 50.68 24.56
C ALA A 258 -56.77 49.57 25.35
N LYS A 259 -57.12 49.37 26.63
CA LYS A 259 -56.52 48.37 27.53
C LYS A 259 -57.55 47.33 27.96
N SER A 260 -57.09 46.07 28.12
CA SER A 260 -57.74 45.01 28.91
C SER A 260 -59.08 44.48 28.32
N PRO A 261 -59.53 43.25 28.65
CA PRO A 261 -59.14 42.38 29.78
C PRO A 261 -58.44 41.06 29.38
N GLU A 262 -58.25 40.19 30.37
CA GLU A 262 -57.87 38.78 30.21
C GLU A 262 -59.01 37.97 29.56
N PRO A 263 -58.72 36.97 28.71
CA PRO A 263 -59.75 36.09 28.15
C PRO A 263 -60.18 35.01 29.16
N SER A 264 -61.50 34.86 29.34
CA SER A 264 -62.13 33.73 30.04
C SER A 264 -62.04 32.43 29.24
N LEU A 265 -62.12 31.29 29.91
CA LEU A 265 -61.86 29.94 29.35
C LEU A 265 -62.97 29.36 28.44
N ASP A 266 -64.02 30.12 28.12
CA ASP A 266 -65.26 29.59 27.52
C ASP A 266 -65.45 29.91 26.02
N ASP A 267 -64.59 30.74 25.39
CA ASP A 267 -64.61 30.99 23.95
C ASP A 267 -63.74 29.97 23.19
N VAL A 268 -64.27 28.76 22.99
CA VAL A 268 -63.72 27.81 22.00
C VAL A 268 -64.16 28.29 20.61
N PRO A 269 -63.24 28.64 19.68
CA PRO A 269 -63.62 28.95 18.31
C PRO A 269 -64.26 27.71 17.67
N GLN A 270 -65.45 27.86 17.09
CA GLN A 270 -66.02 26.79 16.27
C GLN A 270 -65.05 26.49 15.11
N SER A 271 -64.55 25.26 15.07
CA SER A 271 -63.68 24.79 14.00
C SER A 271 -64.44 24.79 12.68
N GLU A 272 -64.09 25.72 11.77
CA GLU A 272 -64.56 25.68 10.39
C GLU A 272 -64.12 24.35 9.76
N GLU A 273 -65.07 23.55 9.25
CA GLU A 273 -64.75 22.28 8.60
C GLU A 273 -63.92 22.53 7.32
N ILE A 274 -62.63 22.22 7.39
CA ILE A 274 -61.71 22.38 6.25
C ILE A 274 -62.09 21.36 5.17
N MET A 275 -62.81 21.81 4.14
CA MET A 275 -63.26 20.94 3.04
C MET A 275 -62.09 20.58 2.11
N TRP A 276 -61.38 19.50 2.44
CA TRP A 276 -60.18 19.07 1.73
C TRP A 276 -60.42 18.70 0.25
N ARG A 277 -59.71 19.38 -0.67
CA ARG A 277 -59.79 19.12 -2.12
C ARG A 277 -58.98 17.88 -2.51
N GLN A 278 -59.65 16.78 -2.86
CA GLN A 278 -58.98 15.62 -3.47
C GLN A 278 -58.37 15.96 -4.84
N LYS A 279 -57.06 15.73 -5.01
CA LYS A 279 -56.35 15.91 -6.29
C LYS A 279 -56.86 14.90 -7.34
N SER A 280 -56.95 15.30 -8.61
CA SER A 280 -57.33 14.40 -9.73
C SER A 280 -56.17 13.47 -10.13
N ARG A 281 -56.44 12.39 -10.91
CA ARG A 281 -55.38 11.46 -11.36
C ARG A 281 -54.25 12.15 -12.14
N ARG A 282 -54.53 13.24 -12.89
CA ARG A 282 -53.49 14.00 -13.59
C ARG A 282 -52.63 14.85 -12.64
N GLU A 283 -53.22 15.39 -11.57
CA GLU A 283 -52.49 16.13 -10.53
C GLU A 283 -51.67 15.19 -9.62
N ARG A 284 -52.18 13.99 -9.31
CA ARG A 284 -51.44 12.93 -8.58
C ARG A 284 -50.22 12.41 -9.35
N LEU A 285 -50.33 12.37 -10.68
CA LEU A 285 -49.24 12.09 -11.61
C LEU A 285 -48.47 13.37 -12.01
N GLY A 286 -48.47 14.39 -11.15
CA GLY A 286 -47.58 15.54 -11.25
C GLY A 286 -46.10 15.12 -11.23
N LEU A 287 -45.25 15.88 -11.92
CA LEU A 287 -43.81 15.61 -12.01
C LEU A 287 -42.98 16.35 -10.95
N ILE A 288 -43.52 17.37 -10.28
CA ILE A 288 -42.76 18.21 -9.35
C ILE A 288 -43.64 18.70 -8.19
N THR A 289 -43.22 18.40 -6.95
CA THR A 289 -43.77 18.94 -5.69
C THR A 289 -42.70 19.80 -5.01
N LYS A 290 -42.69 21.10 -5.35
CA LYS A 290 -41.70 22.07 -4.86
C LYS A 290 -41.87 22.38 -3.37
N THR A 291 -40.75 22.66 -2.69
CA THR A 291 -40.73 23.26 -1.35
C THR A 291 -39.47 24.12 -1.21
N ASP A 292 -39.58 25.24 -0.51
CA ASP A 292 -38.53 26.25 -0.40
C ASP A 292 -37.46 25.89 0.65
N ILE A 293 -36.69 24.85 0.33
CA ILE A 293 -35.62 24.28 1.14
C ILE A 293 -34.25 24.65 0.53
N PRO A 294 -33.27 25.12 1.33
CA PRO A 294 -31.92 25.46 0.86
C PRO A 294 -31.10 24.20 0.52
N LEU A 295 -30.94 23.92 -0.79
CA LEU A 295 -30.24 22.73 -1.31
C LEU A 295 -28.86 22.50 -0.69
N PHE A 296 -28.02 23.53 -0.64
CA PHE A 296 -26.62 23.41 -0.20
C PHE A 296 -26.51 23.01 1.28
N GLN A 297 -27.40 23.52 2.14
CA GLN A 297 -27.43 23.18 3.55
C GLN A 297 -27.80 21.70 3.74
N HIS A 298 -28.81 21.21 3.03
CA HIS A 298 -29.22 19.80 3.12
C HIS A 298 -28.21 18.83 2.50
N ALA A 299 -27.41 19.26 1.53
CA ALA A 299 -26.29 18.48 0.99
C ALA A 299 -25.12 18.37 1.97
N TRP A 300 -24.88 19.39 2.80
CA TRP A 300 -23.70 19.46 3.68
C TRP A 300 -23.96 19.00 5.14
N ASN A 301 -25.20 19.13 5.63
CA ASN A 301 -25.60 18.65 6.97
C ASN A 301 -25.20 17.20 7.32
N PRO A 302 -25.21 16.19 6.41
CA PRO A 302 -24.83 14.82 6.74
C PRO A 302 -23.39 14.69 7.29
N PHE A 303 -22.45 15.46 6.73
CA PHE A 303 -21.05 15.43 7.16
C PHE A 303 -20.88 15.98 8.58
N PHE A 304 -21.62 17.04 8.93
CA PHE A 304 -21.66 17.52 10.31
C PHE A 304 -22.29 16.50 11.26
N ILE A 305 -23.38 15.83 10.87
CA ILE A 305 -24.04 14.81 11.70
C ILE A 305 -23.11 13.62 11.97
N LEU A 306 -22.40 13.13 10.95
CA LEU A 306 -21.44 12.03 11.09
C LEU A 306 -20.30 12.38 12.06
N ILE A 307 -19.77 13.61 12.00
CA ILE A 307 -18.74 14.10 12.93
C ILE A 307 -19.30 14.36 14.34
N GLN A 308 -20.54 14.86 14.45
CA GLN A 308 -21.14 15.33 15.72
C GLN A 308 -21.74 14.19 16.57
N PHE A 309 -22.19 13.10 15.97
CA PHE A 309 -22.89 12.01 16.67
C PHE A 309 -22.14 10.67 16.55
N PRO A 310 -21.28 10.29 17.52
CA PRO A 310 -20.46 9.09 17.46
C PRO A 310 -21.22 7.78 17.24
N ALA A 311 -22.45 7.66 17.76
CA ALA A 311 -23.30 6.47 17.56
C ALA A 311 -23.68 6.24 16.07
N VAL A 312 -23.81 7.34 15.29
CA VAL A 312 -24.06 7.28 13.85
C VAL A 312 -22.83 6.77 13.12
N THR A 313 -21.65 7.33 13.42
CA THR A 313 -20.37 6.90 12.85
C THR A 313 -20.03 5.45 13.21
N TYR A 314 -20.31 5.01 14.44
CA TYR A 314 -20.13 3.62 14.86
C TYR A 314 -20.98 2.65 14.03
N SER A 315 -22.26 2.95 13.87
CA SER A 315 -23.19 2.13 13.09
C SER A 315 -22.86 2.13 11.60
N ALA A 316 -22.46 3.29 11.05
CA ALA A 316 -21.96 3.43 9.68
C ALA A 316 -20.71 2.58 9.43
N ILE A 317 -19.72 2.62 10.34
CA ILE A 317 -18.49 1.81 10.24
C ILE A 317 -18.81 0.31 10.27
N ILE A 318 -19.71 -0.15 11.15
CA ILE A 318 -20.10 -1.56 11.21
C ILE A 318 -20.78 -2.00 9.91
N TYR A 319 -21.82 -1.30 9.47
CA TYR A 319 -22.59 -1.69 8.30
C TYR A 319 -21.75 -1.61 7.00
N ALA A 320 -20.93 -0.56 6.86
CA ALA A 320 -19.95 -0.43 5.79
C ALA A 320 -18.93 -1.57 5.79
N SER A 321 -18.39 -1.93 6.96
CA SER A 321 -17.41 -3.02 7.06
C SER A 321 -17.99 -4.37 6.66
N LEU A 322 -19.26 -4.64 6.98
CA LEU A 322 -19.93 -5.87 6.56
C LEU A 322 -20.12 -5.90 5.03
N LEU A 323 -20.66 -4.84 4.43
CA LEU A 323 -20.88 -4.77 2.98
C LEU A 323 -19.59 -4.74 2.15
N VAL A 324 -18.50 -4.16 2.68
CA VAL A 324 -17.15 -4.30 2.08
C VAL A 324 -16.79 -5.78 1.93
N TRP A 325 -16.90 -6.57 3.00
CA TRP A 325 -16.51 -7.97 2.96
C TRP A 325 -17.44 -8.84 2.10
N VAL A 326 -18.74 -8.53 1.99
CA VAL A 326 -19.62 -9.14 0.96
C VAL A 326 -19.07 -8.87 -0.44
N SER A 327 -18.72 -7.61 -0.73
CA SER A 327 -18.20 -7.20 -2.04
C SER A 327 -16.86 -7.88 -2.35
N VAL A 328 -16.01 -8.06 -1.32
CA VAL A 328 -14.76 -8.83 -1.40
C VAL A 328 -15.01 -10.29 -1.74
N LEU A 329 -15.89 -10.99 -1.02
CA LEU A 329 -16.24 -12.38 -1.31
C LEU A 329 -16.85 -12.53 -2.72
N GLY A 330 -17.74 -11.60 -3.12
CA GLY A 330 -18.40 -11.58 -4.43
C GLY A 330 -17.44 -11.38 -5.62
N THR A 331 -16.35 -10.65 -5.43
CA THR A 331 -15.31 -10.49 -6.46
C THR A 331 -14.33 -11.67 -6.44
N VAL A 332 -13.89 -12.11 -5.25
CA VAL A 332 -12.94 -13.22 -5.08
C VAL A 332 -13.53 -14.54 -5.60
N GLN A 333 -14.82 -14.84 -5.38
CA GLN A 333 -15.48 -16.02 -5.97
C GLN A 333 -15.52 -15.95 -7.52
N SER A 334 -15.76 -14.77 -8.08
CA SER A 334 -15.89 -14.56 -9.54
C SER A 334 -14.54 -14.65 -10.26
N LEU A 335 -13.44 -14.40 -9.55
CA LEU A 335 -12.07 -14.63 -10.02
C LEU A 335 -11.65 -16.10 -9.90
N TRP A 336 -11.90 -16.73 -8.74
CA TRP A 336 -11.34 -18.04 -8.41
C TRP A 336 -12.08 -19.23 -9.00
N LEU A 337 -13.41 -19.19 -9.01
CA LEU A 337 -14.19 -20.36 -9.40
C LEU A 337 -13.93 -20.75 -10.86
N LEU A 338 -13.53 -19.79 -11.72
CA LEU A 338 -13.08 -20.01 -13.09
C LEU A 338 -11.86 -20.94 -13.24
N TYR A 339 -11.01 -21.07 -12.21
CA TYR A 339 -9.72 -21.75 -12.29
C TYR A 339 -9.70 -23.13 -11.60
N PRO A 340 -8.70 -23.99 -11.89
CA PRO A 340 -8.41 -25.16 -11.07
C PRO A 340 -8.22 -24.76 -9.59
N PRO A 341 -8.76 -25.54 -8.63
CA PRO A 341 -9.38 -26.87 -8.80
C PRO A 341 -10.85 -26.87 -9.23
N TYR A 342 -11.54 -25.71 -9.30
CA TYR A 342 -12.99 -25.65 -9.42
C TYR A 342 -13.50 -25.65 -10.87
N ASN A 343 -12.91 -24.84 -11.75
CA ASN A 343 -13.23 -24.73 -13.19
C ASN A 343 -14.73 -24.54 -13.52
N PHE A 344 -15.40 -23.64 -12.79
CA PHE A 344 -16.81 -23.33 -12.97
C PHE A 344 -17.07 -22.47 -14.23
N ASP A 345 -18.17 -22.77 -14.93
CA ASP A 345 -18.72 -21.89 -15.96
C ASP A 345 -19.53 -20.72 -15.37
N SER A 346 -19.92 -19.74 -16.20
CA SER A 346 -20.74 -18.60 -15.77
C SER A 346 -22.09 -19.00 -15.17
N ALA A 347 -22.70 -20.13 -15.55
CA ALA A 347 -23.95 -20.59 -14.95
C ALA A 347 -23.71 -21.16 -13.54
N GLN A 348 -22.60 -21.85 -13.32
CA GLN A 348 -22.18 -22.38 -12.03
C GLN A 348 -21.71 -21.27 -11.07
N ILE A 349 -21.03 -20.23 -11.57
CA ILE A 349 -20.72 -19.01 -10.81
C ILE A 349 -22.02 -18.27 -10.43
N GLY A 350 -22.97 -18.13 -11.37
CA GLY A 350 -24.31 -17.62 -11.08
C GLY A 350 -25.01 -18.42 -9.97
N LEU A 351 -24.99 -19.76 -10.08
CA LEU A 351 -25.59 -20.68 -9.10
C LEU A 351 -24.94 -20.61 -7.71
N PHE A 352 -23.63 -20.33 -7.63
CA PHE A 352 -22.93 -20.22 -6.34
C PHE A 352 -23.48 -19.09 -5.45
N ASN A 353 -24.01 -18.01 -6.04
CA ASN A 353 -24.65 -16.90 -5.30
C ASN A 353 -25.91 -17.31 -4.52
N LEU A 354 -26.51 -18.45 -4.83
CA LEU A 354 -27.61 -19.03 -4.04
C LEU A 354 -27.18 -19.31 -2.58
N SER A 355 -25.88 -19.53 -2.33
CA SER A 355 -25.35 -19.68 -0.97
C SER A 355 -25.47 -18.39 -0.15
N SER A 356 -25.14 -17.23 -0.74
CA SER A 356 -25.34 -15.91 -0.13
C SER A 356 -26.82 -15.61 0.10
N LEU A 357 -27.69 -15.89 -0.88
CA LEU A 357 -29.15 -15.73 -0.75
C LEU A 357 -29.71 -16.51 0.45
N VAL A 358 -29.37 -17.80 0.57
CA VAL A 358 -29.80 -18.64 1.70
C VAL A 358 -29.23 -18.13 3.03
N GLY A 359 -27.97 -17.70 3.06
CA GLY A 359 -27.33 -17.13 4.25
C GLY A 359 -28.02 -15.86 4.74
N THR A 360 -28.24 -14.88 3.86
CA THR A 360 -28.90 -13.61 4.20
C THR A 360 -30.35 -13.81 4.63
N LEU A 361 -31.10 -14.71 3.97
CA LEU A 361 -32.47 -15.04 4.36
C LEU A 361 -32.54 -15.69 5.76
N ILE A 362 -31.62 -16.60 6.09
CA ILE A 362 -31.51 -17.15 7.46
C ILE A 362 -31.14 -16.04 8.45
N GLY A 363 -30.20 -15.15 8.08
CA GLY A 363 -29.80 -13.99 8.88
C GLY A 363 -30.99 -13.09 9.25
N ALA A 364 -31.81 -12.70 8.27
CA ALA A 364 -32.98 -11.84 8.47
C ALA A 364 -34.13 -12.55 9.23
N ILE A 365 -34.43 -13.81 8.89
CA ILE A 365 -35.51 -14.58 9.53
C ILE A 365 -35.20 -14.87 11.01
N CYS A 366 -33.94 -15.10 11.35
CA CYS A 366 -33.51 -15.27 12.75
C CYS A 366 -33.23 -13.93 13.45
N GLY A 367 -32.79 -12.89 12.72
CA GLY A 367 -32.33 -11.61 13.25
C GLY A 367 -33.39 -10.86 14.04
N GLY A 368 -34.46 -10.42 13.38
CA GLY A 368 -35.57 -9.70 14.03
C GLY A 368 -36.12 -10.39 15.29
N PRO A 369 -36.59 -11.65 15.21
CA PRO A 369 -37.13 -12.35 16.38
C PRO A 369 -36.14 -12.57 17.52
N LEU A 370 -34.85 -12.78 17.22
CA LEU A 370 -33.80 -12.89 18.24
C LEU A 370 -33.50 -11.51 18.87
N ASN A 371 -33.54 -10.44 18.07
CA ASN A 371 -33.33 -9.07 18.50
C ASN A 371 -34.39 -8.65 19.52
N ASP A 372 -35.67 -8.80 19.16
CA ASP A 372 -36.79 -8.46 20.04
C ASP A 372 -36.86 -9.36 21.28
N PHE A 373 -36.49 -10.65 21.18
CA PHE A 373 -36.37 -11.53 22.35
C PHE A 373 -35.29 -11.05 23.33
N VAL A 374 -34.11 -10.67 22.84
CA VAL A 374 -33.02 -10.14 23.69
C VAL A 374 -33.42 -8.81 24.32
N VAL A 375 -34.00 -7.89 23.54
CA VAL A 375 -34.51 -6.59 24.00
C VAL A 375 -35.56 -6.75 25.11
N VAL A 376 -36.58 -7.57 24.90
CA VAL A 376 -37.64 -7.81 25.91
C VAL A 376 -37.07 -8.51 27.16
N ARG A 377 -36.12 -9.43 26.99
CA ARG A 377 -35.49 -10.15 28.12
C ARG A 377 -34.56 -9.27 28.94
N LEU A 378 -33.87 -8.30 28.33
CA LEU A 378 -33.04 -7.32 29.04
C LEU A 378 -33.90 -6.23 29.70
N SER A 379 -34.90 -5.70 29.00
CA SER A 379 -35.83 -4.70 29.56
C SER A 379 -36.60 -5.23 30.77
N LYS A 380 -37.00 -6.51 30.77
CA LYS A 380 -37.60 -7.19 31.94
C LYS A 380 -36.63 -7.42 33.11
N ARG A 381 -35.32 -7.31 32.89
CA ARG A 381 -34.30 -7.27 33.96
C ARG A 381 -33.96 -5.85 34.40
N ASN A 382 -34.18 -4.85 33.54
CA ASN A 382 -34.02 -3.42 33.80
C ASN A 382 -35.34 -2.75 34.22
N SER A 383 -36.13 -3.41 35.08
CA SER A 383 -37.37 -2.86 35.66
C SER A 383 -38.45 -2.38 34.67
N GLY A 384 -38.41 -2.81 33.40
CA GLY A 384 -39.34 -2.38 32.34
C GLY A 384 -38.86 -1.18 31.51
N ILE A 385 -37.64 -0.69 31.74
CA ILE A 385 -36.99 0.37 30.96
C ILE A 385 -36.24 -0.27 29.79
N TYR A 386 -36.50 0.22 28.58
CA TYR A 386 -35.79 -0.18 27.36
C TYR A 386 -34.74 0.87 26.96
N GLU A 387 -33.50 0.43 26.82
CA GLU A 387 -32.36 1.20 26.31
C GLU A 387 -31.97 0.65 24.93
N PRO A 388 -31.82 1.49 23.88
CA PRO A 388 -31.43 1.03 22.53
C PRO A 388 -30.16 0.18 22.52
N GLU A 389 -29.20 0.48 23.41
CA GLU A 389 -27.95 -0.25 23.64
C GLU A 389 -28.16 -1.76 23.84
N PHE A 390 -29.33 -2.22 24.28
CA PHE A 390 -29.65 -3.64 24.42
C PHE A 390 -29.58 -4.40 23.09
N ARG A 391 -29.71 -3.73 21.94
CA ARG A 391 -29.53 -4.34 20.61
C ARG A 391 -28.04 -4.66 20.32
N LEU A 392 -27.10 -3.92 20.91
CA LEU A 392 -25.67 -4.09 20.62
C LEU A 392 -25.09 -5.44 21.09
N TYR A 393 -25.74 -6.12 22.04
CA TYR A 393 -25.36 -7.48 22.44
C TYR A 393 -25.41 -8.50 21.29
N LEU A 394 -26.21 -8.25 20.25
CA LEU A 394 -26.31 -9.08 19.05
C LEU A 394 -25.15 -8.84 18.06
N GLY A 395 -24.34 -7.80 18.31
CA GLY A 395 -23.02 -7.64 17.70
C GLY A 395 -22.07 -8.81 17.99
N VAL A 396 -22.27 -9.55 19.10
CA VAL A 396 -21.44 -10.71 19.46
C VAL A 396 -21.65 -11.91 18.52
N PRO A 397 -22.88 -12.46 18.32
CA PRO A 397 -23.10 -13.50 17.31
C PRO A 397 -22.81 -13.00 15.89
N THR A 398 -23.12 -11.74 15.57
CA THR A 398 -22.75 -11.10 14.30
C THR A 398 -21.24 -11.21 14.04
N ALA A 399 -20.40 -10.81 15.00
CA ALA A 399 -18.95 -10.88 14.89
C ALA A 399 -18.45 -12.33 14.78
N PHE A 400 -19.06 -13.26 15.52
CA PHE A 400 -18.71 -14.69 15.43
C PHE A 400 -18.98 -15.27 14.04
N PHE A 401 -20.20 -15.11 13.51
CA PHE A 401 -20.56 -15.64 12.18
C PHE A 401 -19.76 -14.97 11.06
N SER A 402 -19.57 -13.65 11.13
CA SER A 402 -18.77 -12.89 10.16
C SER A 402 -17.29 -13.34 10.16
N ALA A 403 -16.67 -13.47 11.33
CA ALA A 403 -15.28 -13.91 11.43
C ALA A 403 -15.11 -15.38 11.04
N ALA A 404 -16.03 -16.26 11.45
CA ALA A 404 -16.02 -17.67 11.08
C ALA A 404 -16.20 -17.87 9.56
N GLY A 405 -17.10 -17.12 8.93
CA GLY A 405 -17.30 -17.13 7.48
C GLY A 405 -16.03 -16.72 6.71
N LEU A 406 -15.44 -15.57 7.05
CA LEU A 406 -14.21 -15.09 6.40
C LEU A 406 -13.03 -16.05 6.58
N LEU A 407 -12.81 -16.55 7.81
CA LEU A 407 -11.73 -17.50 8.08
C LEU A 407 -11.94 -18.82 7.35
N LEU A 408 -13.15 -19.38 7.35
CA LEU A 408 -13.45 -20.62 6.66
C LEU A 408 -13.31 -20.46 5.14
N PHE A 409 -13.72 -19.33 4.56
CA PHE A 409 -13.57 -19.03 3.15
C PHE A 409 -12.08 -18.95 2.75
N GLY A 410 -11.28 -18.19 3.52
CA GLY A 410 -9.83 -18.09 3.32
C GLY A 410 -9.10 -19.44 3.44
N PHE A 411 -9.38 -20.22 4.49
CA PHE A 411 -8.78 -21.56 4.65
C PHE A 411 -9.25 -22.56 3.60
N THR A 412 -10.44 -22.39 3.02
CA THR A 412 -10.96 -23.24 1.94
C THR A 412 -10.20 -23.00 0.64
N LEU A 413 -9.89 -21.74 0.31
CA LEU A 413 -9.04 -21.38 -0.83
C LEU A 413 -7.57 -21.81 -0.62
N ASP A 414 -6.98 -21.51 0.54
CA ASP A 414 -5.59 -21.91 0.86
C ASP A 414 -5.36 -23.44 0.85
N ARG A 415 -6.41 -24.24 1.08
CA ARG A 415 -6.30 -25.70 1.15
C ARG A 415 -7.04 -26.45 0.03
N GLU A 416 -7.51 -25.72 -0.99
CA GLU A 416 -8.15 -26.30 -2.17
C GLU A 416 -9.28 -27.30 -1.82
N LEU A 417 -10.04 -26.97 -0.77
CA LEU A 417 -11.10 -27.84 -0.23
C LEU A 417 -12.36 -27.81 -1.12
N PRO A 418 -13.25 -28.81 -1.04
CA PRO A 418 -14.43 -28.89 -1.92
C PRO A 418 -15.31 -27.63 -1.89
N TRP A 419 -15.81 -27.21 -3.05
CA TRP A 419 -16.58 -25.96 -3.24
C TRP A 419 -17.79 -25.81 -2.28
N ILE A 420 -18.34 -26.93 -1.80
CA ILE A 420 -19.43 -26.96 -0.81
C ILE A 420 -18.99 -26.26 0.49
N VAL A 421 -17.73 -26.40 0.91
CA VAL A 421 -17.18 -25.72 2.09
C VAL A 421 -17.09 -24.21 1.84
N LEU A 422 -16.75 -23.79 0.61
CA LEU A 422 -16.71 -22.38 0.21
C LEU A 422 -18.13 -21.77 0.22
N ALA A 423 -19.12 -22.50 -0.29
CA ALA A 423 -20.52 -22.11 -0.26
C ALA A 423 -21.06 -22.00 1.18
N VAL A 424 -20.72 -22.95 2.05
CA VAL A 424 -21.07 -22.88 3.48
C VAL A 424 -20.40 -21.69 4.17
N ALA A 425 -19.14 -21.39 3.85
CA ALA A 425 -18.44 -20.21 4.38
C ALA A 425 -19.09 -18.89 3.94
N ASN A 426 -19.47 -18.78 2.67
CA ASN A 426 -20.16 -17.62 2.10
C ASN A 426 -21.56 -17.43 2.74
N ALA A 427 -22.33 -18.52 2.86
CA ALA A 427 -23.62 -18.50 3.56
C ALA A 427 -23.48 -18.10 5.04
N LEU A 428 -22.46 -18.63 5.75
CA LEU A 428 -22.18 -18.30 7.15
C LEU A 428 -21.81 -16.82 7.32
N TYR A 429 -21.06 -16.25 6.37
CA TYR A 429 -20.78 -14.82 6.32
C TYR A 429 -22.06 -14.00 6.12
N CYS A 430 -22.93 -14.42 5.21
CA CYS A 430 -24.18 -13.74 4.89
C CYS A 430 -25.23 -13.82 6.03
N VAL A 431 -25.20 -14.87 6.87
CA VAL A 431 -25.91 -14.87 8.17
C VAL A 431 -25.38 -13.76 9.08
N GLY A 432 -24.06 -13.59 9.16
CA GLY A 432 -23.42 -12.49 9.89
C GLY A 432 -23.82 -11.10 9.37
N LEU A 433 -23.87 -10.92 8.04
CA LEU A 433 -24.38 -9.70 7.39
C LEU A 433 -25.80 -9.36 7.83
N GLY A 434 -26.74 -10.31 7.73
CA GLY A 434 -28.14 -10.08 8.10
C GLY A 434 -28.31 -9.67 9.56
N LEU A 435 -27.72 -10.45 10.48
CA LEU A 435 -27.74 -10.15 11.91
C LEU A 435 -27.11 -8.78 12.25
N GLY A 436 -26.00 -8.44 11.59
CA GLY A 436 -25.29 -7.18 11.83
C GLY A 436 -25.98 -5.97 11.21
N GLY A 437 -26.59 -6.13 10.04
CA GLY A 437 -27.36 -5.10 9.36
C GLY A 437 -28.61 -4.71 10.14
N ASP A 438 -29.39 -5.70 10.59
CA ASP A 438 -30.57 -5.46 11.43
C ASP A 438 -30.20 -4.69 12.71
N VAL A 439 -29.11 -5.08 13.39
CA VAL A 439 -28.64 -4.40 14.61
C VAL A 439 -28.17 -2.97 14.32
N ALA A 440 -27.35 -2.78 13.29
CA ALA A 440 -26.81 -1.47 12.92
C ALA A 440 -27.87 -0.49 12.42
N LEU A 441 -28.96 -0.97 11.83
CA LEU A 441 -30.10 -0.15 11.40
C LEU A 441 -31.11 0.08 12.53
N THR A 442 -31.46 -0.93 13.33
CA THR A 442 -32.50 -0.79 14.38
C THR A 442 -32.03 0.04 15.58
N TYR A 443 -30.80 -0.17 16.09
CA TYR A 443 -30.21 0.69 17.13
C TYR A 443 -30.24 2.17 16.71
N LEU A 444 -29.88 2.38 15.46
CA LEU A 444 -29.71 3.67 14.81
C LEU A 444 -31.04 4.41 14.58
N MET A 445 -32.12 3.68 14.22
CA MET A 445 -33.48 4.22 14.17
C MET A 445 -34.02 4.56 15.57
N ASP A 446 -33.82 3.67 16.55
CA ASP A 446 -34.39 3.82 17.89
C ASP A 446 -33.80 5.03 18.64
N CYS A 447 -32.48 5.27 18.54
CA CYS A 447 -31.83 6.43 19.15
C CYS A 447 -32.27 7.79 18.58
N TYR A 448 -32.77 7.86 17.34
CA TYR A 448 -32.91 9.13 16.62
C TYR A 448 -34.14 9.20 15.67
N GLN A 449 -35.34 9.10 16.23
CA GLN A 449 -36.57 8.86 15.45
C GLN A 449 -37.00 10.01 14.50
N ASP A 450 -37.08 11.27 14.97
CA ASP A 450 -37.83 12.33 14.25
C ASP A 450 -37.12 12.96 13.04
N TRP A 451 -35.82 13.24 13.15
CA TRP A 451 -35.09 14.08 12.18
C TRP A 451 -34.04 13.32 11.36
N VAL A 452 -33.67 12.13 11.82
CA VAL A 452 -32.33 11.62 11.55
C VAL A 452 -32.35 10.49 10.53
N LEU A 453 -33.36 9.61 10.50
CA LEU A 453 -33.57 8.57 9.46
C LEU A 453 -33.22 9.04 8.02
N ILE A 454 -33.56 10.30 7.72
CA ILE A 454 -33.28 11.02 6.47
C ILE A 454 -31.78 11.27 6.23
N PHE A 455 -31.13 12.02 7.13
CA PHE A 455 -29.72 12.39 6.99
C PHE A 455 -28.78 11.22 7.24
N GLN A 456 -29.26 10.27 8.04
CA GLN A 456 -28.51 9.13 8.53
C GLN A 456 -28.40 8.06 7.47
N ASN A 457 -29.49 7.68 6.78
CA ASN A 457 -29.41 6.80 5.61
C ASN A 457 -28.57 7.43 4.48
N LEU A 458 -28.64 8.76 4.29
CA LEU A 458 -27.73 9.47 3.37
C LEU A 458 -26.27 9.38 3.84
N SER A 459 -25.96 9.56 5.13
CA SER A 459 -24.61 9.42 5.67
C SER A 459 -24.10 7.97 5.68
N LEU A 460 -24.99 7.00 5.89
CA LEU A 460 -24.72 5.56 5.92
C LEU A 460 -24.44 5.07 4.50
N GLY A 461 -25.24 5.49 3.51
CA GLY A 461 -25.02 5.23 2.08
C GLY A 461 -23.73 5.87 1.56
N LEU A 462 -23.53 7.16 1.80
CA LEU A 462 -22.27 7.84 1.46
C LEU A 462 -21.06 7.11 2.08
N TYR A 463 -21.09 6.85 3.38
CA TYR A 463 -19.97 6.22 4.06
C TYR A 463 -19.77 4.76 3.60
N LYS A 464 -20.84 3.96 3.49
CA LYS A 464 -20.72 2.55 3.10
C LYS A 464 -20.24 2.39 1.67
N ASP A 465 -20.78 3.13 0.71
CA ASP A 465 -20.48 2.89 -0.70
C ASP A 465 -19.20 3.62 -1.14
N SER A 466 -18.82 4.74 -0.50
CA SER A 466 -17.45 5.26 -0.62
C SER A 466 -16.43 4.32 0.04
N TYR A 467 -16.71 3.76 1.22
CA TYR A 467 -15.81 2.78 1.86
C TYR A 467 -15.73 1.45 1.08
N ARG A 468 -16.80 1.05 0.37
CA ARG A 468 -16.77 -0.05 -0.61
C ARG A 468 -15.97 0.31 -1.84
N SER A 469 -16.16 1.50 -2.43
CA SER A 469 -15.33 2.01 -3.54
C SER A 469 -13.85 1.96 -3.20
N ASP A 470 -13.46 2.55 -2.05
CA ASP A 470 -12.09 2.57 -1.58
C ASP A 470 -11.60 1.15 -1.27
N ALA A 471 -12.34 0.35 -0.50
CA ALA A 471 -11.93 -1.01 -0.19
C ALA A 471 -11.80 -1.88 -1.44
N CYS A 472 -12.65 -1.73 -2.47
CA CYS A 472 -12.51 -2.46 -3.72
C CYS A 472 -11.29 -1.96 -4.52
N SER A 473 -11.06 -0.64 -4.57
CA SER A 473 -9.90 -0.01 -5.20
C SER A 473 -8.57 -0.42 -4.56
N TYR A 474 -8.53 -0.59 -3.24
CA TYR A 474 -7.31 -0.94 -2.49
C TYR A 474 -7.16 -2.46 -2.26
N LEU A 475 -8.24 -3.23 -2.15
CA LEU A 475 -8.17 -4.67 -1.86
C LEU A 475 -8.15 -5.55 -3.12
N PHE A 476 -8.55 -5.09 -4.32
CA PHE A 476 -8.64 -5.96 -5.50
C PHE A 476 -7.49 -5.94 -6.49
N PRO A 477 -6.84 -4.80 -6.82
CA PRO A 477 -5.58 -4.82 -7.57
C PRO A 477 -4.50 -5.65 -6.85
N HIS A 478 -4.64 -5.76 -5.52
CA HIS A 478 -3.81 -6.60 -4.67
C HIS A 478 -4.45 -7.97 -4.37
N GLY A 479 -5.77 -8.06 -4.31
CA GLY A 479 -6.53 -9.29 -4.09
C GLY A 479 -6.42 -10.28 -5.25
N SER A 480 -6.20 -9.80 -6.48
CA SER A 480 -5.77 -10.66 -7.58
C SER A 480 -4.36 -11.22 -7.35
N GLU A 481 -3.38 -10.39 -6.95
CA GLU A 481 -1.99 -10.84 -6.68
C GLU A 481 -1.90 -11.82 -5.48
N ILE A 482 -2.65 -11.58 -4.40
CA ILE A 482 -2.71 -12.41 -3.17
C ILE A 482 -3.11 -13.86 -3.47
N PHE A 483 -3.70 -14.12 -4.63
CA PHE A 483 -4.38 -15.36 -4.95
C PHE A 483 -3.95 -15.97 -6.29
N SER A 484 -3.64 -15.18 -7.33
CA SER A 484 -3.14 -15.69 -8.62
C SER A 484 -1.79 -16.40 -8.52
N LEU A 485 -1.10 -16.27 -7.38
CA LEU A 485 0.15 -16.96 -7.04
C LEU A 485 0.07 -18.51 -7.02
N ARG A 486 -1.13 -19.12 -7.08
CA ARG A 486 -1.26 -20.59 -7.28
C ARG A 486 -1.79 -21.04 -8.64
N SER A 487 -2.64 -20.25 -9.32
CA SER A 487 -3.30 -20.73 -10.54
C SER A 487 -2.40 -20.77 -11.78
N TYR A 488 -1.22 -20.12 -11.75
CA TYR A 488 -0.32 -20.02 -12.90
C TYR A 488 0.51 -21.28 -13.22
N ASP A 489 0.65 -22.24 -12.29
CA ASP A 489 1.36 -23.50 -12.54
C ASP A 489 0.52 -24.52 -13.37
N GLY A 490 -0.80 -24.29 -13.52
CA GLY A 490 -1.72 -25.31 -14.06
C GLY A 490 -1.89 -25.35 -15.58
N LEU A 491 -1.55 -24.29 -16.33
CA LEU A 491 -2.10 -24.05 -17.69
C LEU A 491 -1.06 -23.96 -18.83
N ARG A 492 -0.17 -24.97 -18.94
CA ARG A 492 0.61 -25.23 -20.18
C ARG A 492 0.76 -26.73 -20.49
N SER A 493 -0.35 -27.38 -20.86
CA SER A 493 -0.38 -28.81 -21.24
C SER A 493 -1.28 -29.13 -22.45
N GLY A 494 -1.42 -28.18 -23.39
CA GLY A 494 -1.96 -28.45 -24.73
C GLY A 494 -0.87 -29.09 -25.64
N PRO A 495 -1.19 -30.14 -26.43
CA PRO A 495 -0.16 -30.94 -27.12
C PRO A 495 0.24 -30.38 -28.49
N LEU A 496 1.49 -29.92 -28.65
CA LEU A 496 2.16 -29.75 -29.95
C LEU A 496 3.68 -29.53 -29.78
N GLY A 497 4.50 -30.26 -30.56
CA GLY A 497 5.93 -29.96 -30.80
C GLY A 497 6.89 -30.07 -29.60
N GLY A 498 7.56 -31.22 -29.44
CA GLY A 498 8.47 -31.46 -28.31
C GLY A 498 9.88 -30.87 -28.45
N VAL A 499 10.35 -30.20 -27.39
CA VAL A 499 11.78 -30.06 -27.03
C VAL A 499 11.89 -30.32 -25.53
N GLN A 500 12.83 -31.17 -25.10
CA GLN A 500 13.10 -31.35 -23.67
C GLN A 500 13.83 -30.13 -23.11
N ASN A 501 13.15 -29.36 -22.28
CA ASN A 501 13.77 -28.41 -21.34
C ASN A 501 13.16 -28.62 -19.95
N SER A 502 13.97 -29.07 -19.00
CA SER A 502 13.62 -29.07 -17.59
C SER A 502 13.48 -27.63 -17.06
N PRO A 503 12.55 -27.34 -16.14
CA PRO A 503 12.48 -26.00 -15.54
C PRO A 503 13.79 -25.69 -14.79
N PRO A 504 14.33 -24.47 -14.90
CA PRO A 504 15.44 -24.05 -14.06
C PRO A 504 14.97 -23.98 -12.60
N ALA A 505 15.75 -24.55 -11.67
CA ALA A 505 15.41 -24.49 -10.26
C ALA A 505 15.46 -23.04 -9.75
N SER A 506 14.42 -22.62 -9.04
CA SER A 506 14.33 -21.33 -8.37
C SER A 506 15.28 -21.28 -7.16
N PHE A 507 16.54 -20.91 -7.41
CA PHE A 507 17.50 -20.59 -6.35
C PHE A 507 17.22 -19.19 -5.77
N PRO A 508 17.37 -18.99 -4.44
CA PRO A 508 17.17 -17.70 -3.83
C PRO A 508 18.22 -16.69 -4.31
N LEU A 509 17.76 -15.58 -4.88
CA LEU A 509 18.59 -14.40 -5.08
C LEU A 509 18.85 -13.78 -3.71
N TYR A 510 20.11 -13.64 -3.32
CA TYR A 510 20.46 -12.92 -2.10
C TYR A 510 20.46 -11.43 -2.40
N LEU A 511 19.53 -10.71 -1.78
CA LEU A 511 19.71 -9.29 -1.52
C LEU A 511 20.95 -9.15 -0.61
N ASP A 512 22.10 -8.92 -1.22
CA ASP A 512 23.34 -8.53 -0.53
C ASP A 512 23.25 -7.07 -0.06
N THR A 513 22.09 -6.69 0.50
CA THR A 513 21.75 -5.40 1.13
C THR A 513 22.47 -5.28 2.47
N GLY A 514 23.79 -5.46 2.40
CA GLY A 514 24.72 -5.45 3.50
C GLY A 514 24.98 -4.04 4.01
N THR A 515 25.49 -4.00 5.23
CA THR A 515 25.00 -3.02 6.20
C THR A 515 26.16 -2.40 7.01
N LEU A 516 26.11 -1.08 7.33
CA LEU A 516 27.15 -0.20 7.94
C LEU A 516 27.11 0.35 9.40
N PHE A 517 27.31 -0.40 10.50
CA PHE A 517 27.29 0.04 11.94
C PHE A 517 28.53 -0.44 12.72
N ILE A 518 29.71 0.15 12.51
CA ILE A 518 30.94 -0.48 13.05
C ILE A 518 31.19 -0.32 14.56
N LEU A 519 30.64 -1.27 15.31
CA LEU A 519 31.21 -1.81 16.55
C LEU A 519 32.65 -2.27 16.34
N SER A 520 33.54 -1.71 17.15
CA SER A 520 34.88 -2.22 17.46
C SER A 520 34.89 -2.67 18.92
N VAL A 521 35.60 -3.77 19.24
CA VAL A 521 35.67 -4.37 20.59
C VAL A 521 37.09 -4.87 20.91
N ASN A 522 37.45 -4.96 22.19
CA ASN A 522 38.65 -5.65 22.66
C ASN A 522 38.31 -7.02 23.28
N ASN A 523 38.78 -8.10 22.63
CA ASN A 523 38.75 -9.51 23.06
C ASN A 523 37.38 -10.14 23.45
N LEU A 524 37.31 -11.48 23.41
CA LEU A 524 36.08 -12.26 23.58
C LEU A 524 36.20 -13.28 24.72
N GLY A 525 35.37 -13.14 25.76
CA GLY A 525 35.20 -14.15 26.82
C GLY A 525 34.09 -15.17 26.52
N LYS A 526 34.24 -16.40 27.04
CA LYS A 526 33.23 -17.48 26.92
C LYS A 526 32.05 -17.30 27.90
N ARG A 527 30.85 -17.73 27.50
CA ARG A 527 29.88 -18.34 28.43
C ARG A 527 28.78 -19.20 27.80
N SER A 528 28.33 -20.18 28.59
CA SER A 528 27.13 -21.04 28.47
C SER A 528 27.00 -21.94 27.24
N SER A 529 26.72 -23.22 27.50
CA SER A 529 26.39 -24.24 26.51
C SER A 529 24.87 -24.41 26.33
N LYS A 530 24.46 -24.92 25.16
CA LYS A 530 23.08 -25.09 24.65
C LYS A 530 22.37 -23.78 24.23
N LEU A 531 22.42 -23.53 22.93
CA LEU A 531 21.37 -22.87 22.14
C LEU A 531 20.70 -23.98 21.29
N PRO A 532 19.43 -23.82 20.87
CA PRO A 532 18.77 -24.76 19.94
C PRO A 532 19.43 -24.72 18.54
N ASP A 533 18.96 -25.60 17.65
CA ASP A 533 19.63 -25.86 16.37
C ASP A 533 19.51 -24.73 15.32
N ASP A 534 18.58 -23.78 15.50
CA ASP A 534 18.56 -22.50 14.77
C ASP A 534 19.84 -21.69 15.06
N ALA A 535 20.67 -21.51 14.03
CA ALA A 535 22.04 -21.05 14.19
C ALA A 535 22.22 -19.56 14.59
N ILE A 536 21.15 -18.75 14.56
CA ILE A 536 21.17 -17.31 14.89
C ILE A 536 20.14 -17.05 16.01
N PRO A 537 20.53 -16.45 17.15
CA PRO A 537 19.63 -16.24 18.27
C PRO A 537 18.71 -15.04 18.06
N PHE A 538 17.44 -15.30 17.73
CA PHE A 538 16.38 -14.30 17.89
C PHE A 538 16.28 -13.83 19.35
N PRO A 539 15.98 -12.54 19.63
CA PRO A 539 15.76 -12.06 20.99
C PRO A 539 14.65 -12.85 21.72
N ALA A 540 14.94 -13.37 22.91
CA ALA A 540 14.02 -14.25 23.63
C ALA A 540 12.72 -13.53 24.05
N ARG A 541 11.57 -14.15 23.75
CA ARG A 541 10.20 -13.65 24.01
C ARG A 541 9.99 -13.10 25.43
N LYS A 542 9.98 -11.77 25.61
CA LYS A 542 9.24 -11.03 26.66
C LYS A 542 8.89 -9.59 26.22
N SER A 543 7.77 -9.41 25.53
CA SER A 543 7.13 -8.10 25.32
C SER A 543 5.61 -8.28 25.13
N LYS A 544 4.82 -7.21 25.29
CA LYS A 544 3.38 -7.19 24.99
C LYS A 544 3.18 -6.89 23.50
N ALA A 545 2.14 -7.48 22.91
CA ALA A 545 1.82 -7.25 21.50
C ALA A 545 1.45 -5.79 21.23
N HIS A 546 2.04 -5.22 20.17
CA HIS A 546 1.54 -4.07 19.42
C HIS A 546 1.34 -4.51 17.96
N GLY A 547 0.56 -3.74 17.19
CA GLY A 547 0.08 -4.18 15.88
C GLY A 547 1.21 -4.43 14.87
N SER A 548 1.19 -5.60 14.23
CA SER A 548 2.02 -5.91 13.07
C SER A 548 1.52 -5.13 11.84
N MET A 549 2.44 -4.47 11.13
CA MET A 549 2.11 -3.80 9.85
C MET A 549 1.74 -4.83 8.77
N ARG A 550 0.84 -4.46 7.86
CA ARG A 550 0.34 -5.35 6.79
C ARG A 550 1.27 -5.28 5.57
N PRO A 551 1.54 -6.39 4.86
CA PRO A 551 2.43 -6.41 3.69
C PRO A 551 2.15 -5.35 2.61
N GLN A 552 0.87 -4.97 2.41
CA GLN A 552 0.47 -3.88 1.51
C GLN A 552 1.07 -2.53 1.92
N GLN A 553 0.90 -2.17 3.20
CA GLN A 553 1.41 -0.92 3.77
C GLN A 553 2.93 -0.89 3.66
N THR A 554 3.58 -2.03 3.88
CA THR A 554 5.01 -2.22 3.66
C THR A 554 5.41 -1.93 2.21
N ARG A 555 4.67 -2.42 1.20
CA ARG A 555 4.99 -2.20 -0.23
C ARG A 555 4.89 -0.72 -0.62
N ASP A 556 3.82 -0.03 -0.20
CA ASP A 556 3.65 1.41 -0.49
C ASP A 556 4.68 2.27 0.25
N GLU A 557 5.02 1.90 1.48
CA GLU A 557 6.09 2.52 2.27
C GLU A 557 7.46 2.31 1.61
N ILE A 558 7.77 1.09 1.14
CA ILE A 558 8.98 0.79 0.35
C ILE A 558 9.01 1.64 -0.93
N VAL A 559 7.91 1.74 -1.68
CA VAL A 559 7.84 2.56 -2.91
C VAL A 559 8.12 4.02 -2.60
N ARG A 560 7.50 4.57 -1.55
CA ARG A 560 7.73 5.94 -1.07
C ARG A 560 9.18 6.18 -0.63
N LEU A 561 9.81 5.22 0.05
CA LEU A 561 11.19 5.31 0.52
C LEU A 561 12.19 5.21 -0.66
N LEU A 562 11.99 4.24 -1.56
CA LEU A 562 12.78 4.06 -2.78
C LEU A 562 12.79 5.30 -3.68
N THR A 563 11.61 5.92 -3.88
CA THR A 563 11.43 7.07 -4.78
C THR A 563 11.73 8.43 -4.13
N ALA A 564 12.03 8.46 -2.83
CA ALA A 564 12.37 9.68 -2.10
C ALA A 564 13.63 10.37 -2.67
N ASP A 565 13.74 11.67 -2.40
CA ASP A 565 14.99 12.39 -2.61
C ASP A 565 15.98 11.99 -1.49
N PRO A 566 17.14 11.37 -1.78
CA PRO A 566 18.13 11.06 -0.75
C PRO A 566 18.80 12.33 -0.18
N GLY A 567 18.57 13.49 -0.80
CA GLY A 567 19.05 14.78 -0.31
C GLY A 567 20.57 14.94 -0.37
N LEU A 568 21.04 15.91 0.40
CA LEU A 568 22.47 16.14 0.63
C LEU A 568 22.93 15.34 1.85
N PRO A 569 24.19 14.86 1.88
CA PRO A 569 24.77 14.22 3.06
C PRO A 569 24.60 15.10 4.30
N VAL A 570 23.93 14.59 5.34
CA VAL A 570 23.54 15.36 6.52
C VAL A 570 24.76 15.98 7.21
N ALA A 571 24.62 17.21 7.70
CA ALA A 571 25.74 17.99 8.24
C ALA A 571 26.36 17.39 9.52
N SER A 572 25.57 16.65 10.29
CA SER A 572 25.95 16.05 11.58
C SER A 572 25.90 14.52 11.54
N PRO A 573 26.76 13.84 10.77
CA PRO A 573 26.79 12.39 10.73
C PRO A 573 27.36 11.80 12.04
N THR A 574 27.03 10.54 12.30
CA THR A 574 27.75 9.73 13.29
C THR A 574 29.24 9.63 12.94
N GLN A 575 30.11 9.56 13.95
CA GLN A 575 31.56 9.60 13.75
C GLN A 575 32.14 8.21 13.47
N SER A 576 32.57 7.97 12.23
CA SER A 576 33.31 6.76 11.87
C SER A 576 34.68 6.70 12.55
N TYR A 577 35.08 5.53 13.05
CA TYR A 577 36.42 5.31 13.62
C TYR A 577 37.52 5.76 12.63
N TRP A 578 37.34 5.46 11.34
CA TRP A 578 38.29 5.81 10.29
C TRP A 578 38.53 7.32 10.14
N GLN A 579 37.62 8.15 10.65
CA GLN A 579 37.61 9.61 10.54
C GLN A 579 37.84 10.31 11.89
N ARG A 580 38.03 9.57 12.99
CA ARG A 580 38.33 10.13 14.34
C ARG A 580 39.60 10.98 14.35
N ASP A 581 40.60 10.51 13.63
CA ASP A 581 41.88 11.20 13.43
C ASP A 581 41.88 11.82 12.02
N PRO A 582 41.30 13.01 11.81
CA PRO A 582 41.18 13.62 10.49
C PRO A 582 42.54 13.80 9.82
N HIS A 583 42.59 13.59 8.50
CA HIS A 583 43.79 13.92 7.71
C HIS A 583 43.95 15.45 7.60
N ALA A 584 45.16 15.95 7.34
CA ALA A 584 45.40 17.39 7.17
C ALA A 584 44.54 18.04 6.06
N LEU A 585 44.12 17.25 5.07
CA LEU A 585 43.24 17.68 3.98
C LEU A 585 41.74 17.48 4.27
N ALA A 586 41.35 17.02 5.47
CA ALA A 586 39.95 16.74 5.81
C ALA A 586 39.00 17.92 5.60
N SER A 587 39.47 19.15 5.84
CA SER A 587 38.72 20.39 5.61
C SER A 587 39.41 21.32 4.59
N THR A 588 40.18 20.75 3.64
CA THR A 588 40.85 21.53 2.59
C THR A 588 39.81 22.12 1.61
N ARG A 589 39.95 23.41 1.32
CA ARG A 589 39.15 24.16 0.34
C ARG A 589 39.87 25.46 -0.04
N SER A 590 39.53 26.03 -1.19
CA SER A 590 39.97 27.38 -1.54
C SER A 590 39.36 28.43 -0.60
N PRO A 591 39.95 29.63 -0.46
CA PRO A 591 39.25 30.76 0.15
C PRO A 591 38.05 31.22 -0.71
N VAL A 592 38.24 31.30 -2.03
CA VAL A 592 37.24 31.72 -3.02
C VAL A 592 37.18 30.67 -4.13
N LEU A 593 35.98 30.22 -4.47
CA LEU A 593 35.77 29.20 -5.50
C LEU A 593 36.27 29.66 -6.89
N PRO A 594 36.82 28.76 -7.72
CA PRO A 594 37.12 29.07 -9.11
C PRO A 594 35.83 29.38 -9.88
N ARG A 595 35.78 30.47 -10.65
CA ARG A 595 34.60 30.82 -11.47
C ARG A 595 34.31 29.78 -12.56
N THR A 596 35.35 29.18 -13.11
CA THR A 596 35.32 28.23 -14.22
C THR A 596 36.34 27.11 -14.02
N VAL A 597 35.94 25.87 -14.31
CA VAL A 597 36.81 24.68 -14.41
C VAL A 597 36.36 23.82 -15.58
N ASP A 598 37.25 23.08 -16.24
CA ASP A 598 36.85 22.24 -17.37
C ASP A 598 35.99 21.05 -16.90
N ILE A 599 36.40 20.42 -15.79
CA ILE A 599 35.70 19.26 -15.21
C ILE A 599 35.44 19.49 -13.72
N ALA A 600 34.18 19.31 -13.32
CA ALA A 600 33.77 19.22 -11.92
C ALA A 600 33.48 17.76 -11.54
N ILE A 601 34.11 17.25 -10.49
CA ILE A 601 33.88 15.92 -9.93
C ILE A 601 33.14 16.09 -8.59
N ILE A 602 32.09 15.31 -8.33
CA ILE A 602 31.26 15.43 -7.13
C ILE A 602 31.35 14.13 -6.32
N GLY A 603 31.84 14.22 -5.08
CA GLY A 603 32.00 13.09 -4.15
C GLY A 603 33.44 12.54 -4.11
N SER A 604 34.05 12.54 -2.93
CA SER A 604 35.48 12.25 -2.73
C SER A 604 35.80 10.82 -2.26
N GLY A 605 35.01 9.82 -2.70
CA GLY A 605 35.28 8.40 -2.45
C GLY A 605 36.35 7.79 -3.38
N VAL A 606 36.52 6.46 -3.33
CA VAL A 606 37.47 5.71 -4.20
C VAL A 606 37.29 6.08 -5.67
N THR A 607 36.05 6.13 -6.15
CA THR A 607 35.70 6.47 -7.53
C THR A 607 36.16 7.88 -7.90
N GLY A 608 35.88 8.87 -7.04
CA GLY A 608 36.30 10.26 -7.26
C GLY A 608 37.82 10.42 -7.25
N ALA A 609 38.54 9.66 -6.42
CA ALA A 609 40.00 9.64 -6.40
C ALA A 609 40.59 9.03 -7.68
N SER A 610 40.04 7.90 -8.13
CA SER A 610 40.44 7.23 -9.38
C SER A 610 40.16 8.12 -10.61
N VAL A 611 38.96 8.70 -10.71
CA VAL A 611 38.60 9.65 -11.78
C VAL A 611 39.52 10.87 -11.76
N SER A 612 39.78 11.46 -10.59
CA SER A 612 40.68 12.61 -10.46
C SER A 612 42.09 12.27 -10.96
N LYS A 613 42.66 11.15 -10.50
CA LYS A 613 43.96 10.64 -10.96
C LYS A 613 43.96 10.45 -12.48
N ALA A 614 43.00 9.70 -13.01
CA ALA A 614 42.98 9.33 -14.42
C ALA A 614 42.85 10.55 -15.34
N ILE A 615 42.02 11.53 -15.01
CA ILE A 615 41.91 12.78 -15.77
C ILE A 615 43.21 13.59 -15.70
N LEU A 616 43.81 13.72 -14.51
CA LEU A 616 45.05 14.49 -14.32
C LEU A 616 46.26 13.80 -14.98
N GLU A 617 46.33 12.47 -15.00
CA GLU A 617 47.40 11.72 -15.69
C GLU A 617 47.24 11.73 -17.22
N ASN A 618 46.01 11.78 -17.76
CA ASN A 618 45.77 11.65 -19.22
C ASN A 618 45.64 12.98 -19.98
N ASP A 619 45.19 14.08 -19.35
CA ASP A 619 45.21 15.42 -19.97
C ASP A 619 45.88 16.46 -19.04
N PRO A 620 47.03 17.06 -19.44
CA PRO A 620 47.73 18.06 -18.64
C PRO A 620 47.09 19.47 -18.66
N LYS A 621 46.18 19.75 -19.60
CA LYS A 621 45.61 21.09 -19.83
C LYS A 621 44.40 21.39 -18.95
N LEU A 622 43.57 20.37 -18.67
CA LEU A 622 42.29 20.54 -17.99
C LEU A 622 42.46 21.03 -16.54
N ARG A 623 41.59 21.95 -16.13
CA ARG A 623 41.38 22.38 -14.75
C ARG A 623 40.26 21.54 -14.12
N VAL A 624 40.53 20.97 -12.96
CA VAL A 624 39.64 20.02 -12.27
C VAL A 624 39.33 20.51 -10.86
N ALA A 625 38.05 20.52 -10.49
CA ALA A 625 37.62 20.74 -9.10
C ALA A 625 36.85 19.53 -8.58
N LEU A 626 37.24 19.04 -7.41
CA LEU A 626 36.54 18.00 -6.66
C LEU A 626 35.70 18.65 -5.56
N PHE A 627 34.39 18.51 -5.63
CA PHE A 627 33.44 19.01 -4.64
C PHE A 627 33.06 17.89 -3.66
N GLU A 628 33.08 18.22 -2.37
CA GLU A 628 32.72 17.31 -1.28
C GLU A 628 31.80 18.04 -0.29
N ALA A 629 30.66 17.42 0.02
CA ALA A 629 29.61 18.03 0.84
C ALA A 629 30.08 18.28 2.28
N ARG A 630 30.92 17.39 2.82
CA ARG A 630 31.40 17.42 4.20
C ARG A 630 32.93 17.42 4.20
N THR A 631 33.58 16.63 5.06
CA THR A 631 35.04 16.44 5.03
C THR A 631 35.50 15.55 3.87
N LEU A 632 36.78 15.66 3.49
CA LEU A 632 37.39 14.82 2.46
C LEU A 632 37.21 13.33 2.81
N CYS A 633 36.72 12.53 1.86
CA CYS A 633 36.38 11.12 2.00
C CYS A 633 35.30 10.83 3.08
N SER A 634 34.37 11.75 3.37
CA SER A 634 33.39 11.59 4.46
C SER A 634 32.39 10.45 4.28
N GLY A 635 32.00 10.14 3.03
CA GLY A 635 30.93 9.20 2.67
C GLY A 635 31.33 7.73 2.70
N ALA A 636 30.59 6.88 1.97
CA ALA A 636 30.71 5.41 1.99
C ALA A 636 32.15 4.87 2.09
N THR A 637 33.09 5.41 1.28
CA THR A 637 34.51 5.00 1.32
C THR A 637 35.17 5.20 2.68
N GLY A 638 35.03 6.37 3.31
CA GLY A 638 35.59 6.63 4.64
C GLY A 638 34.77 6.05 5.79
N ARG A 639 33.75 5.23 5.50
CA ARG A 639 32.85 4.62 6.49
C ARG A 639 32.87 3.10 6.43
N ASN A 640 33.13 2.49 5.25
CA ASN A 640 32.98 1.05 4.98
C ASN A 640 33.87 0.11 5.84
N GLY A 641 33.60 -1.20 5.80
CA GLY A 641 34.28 -2.22 6.60
C GLY A 641 35.71 -2.58 6.19
N GLY A 642 36.43 -1.72 5.46
CA GLY A 642 37.86 -1.90 5.13
C GLY A 642 38.19 -3.12 4.26
N GLN A 643 37.19 -3.80 3.70
CA GLN A 643 37.37 -5.05 2.95
C GLN A 643 37.71 -4.80 1.48
N LEU A 644 38.84 -5.34 1.05
CA LEU A 644 39.22 -5.44 -0.35
C LEU A 644 39.01 -6.89 -0.83
N ALA A 645 37.74 -7.28 -0.98
CA ALA A 645 37.32 -8.63 -1.36
C ALA A 645 36.33 -8.56 -2.53
N THR A 646 36.41 -9.51 -3.46
CA THR A 646 35.34 -9.77 -4.43
C THR A 646 34.24 -10.65 -3.82
N ALA A 647 33.07 -10.66 -4.45
CA ALA A 647 31.97 -11.58 -4.17
C ALA A 647 31.92 -12.75 -5.19
N ALA A 648 32.41 -12.50 -6.40
CA ALA A 648 31.79 -12.98 -7.64
C ALA A 648 31.87 -14.49 -7.91
N GLY A 649 32.61 -15.28 -7.12
CA GLY A 649 32.58 -16.74 -7.20
C GLY A 649 31.32 -17.36 -6.57
N GLY A 650 30.78 -16.73 -5.52
CA GLY A 650 29.54 -17.19 -4.87
C GLY A 650 28.29 -16.89 -5.68
N ASP A 651 28.34 -15.79 -6.44
CA ASP A 651 27.18 -15.19 -7.10
C ASP A 651 27.24 -15.33 -8.65
N TYR A 652 28.25 -16.05 -9.17
CA TYR A 652 28.47 -16.26 -10.61
C TYR A 652 27.25 -16.87 -11.30
N SER A 653 26.61 -17.91 -10.75
CA SER A 653 25.38 -18.48 -11.35
C SER A 653 24.26 -17.43 -11.52
N SER A 654 24.10 -16.52 -10.55
CA SER A 654 23.12 -15.42 -10.62
C SER A 654 23.51 -14.40 -11.69
N LEU A 655 24.81 -14.11 -11.84
CA LEU A 655 25.32 -13.26 -12.93
C LEU A 655 25.12 -13.92 -14.31
N VAL A 656 25.27 -15.24 -14.43
CA VAL A 656 24.99 -15.97 -15.68
C VAL A 656 23.50 -15.92 -16.02
N ALA A 657 22.63 -16.13 -15.03
CA ALA A 657 21.18 -16.07 -15.23
C ALA A 657 20.72 -14.67 -15.70
N ASN A 658 21.30 -13.60 -15.14
CA ASN A 658 20.93 -12.22 -15.47
C ASN A 658 21.61 -11.66 -16.73
N PHE A 659 22.85 -12.06 -17.05
CA PHE A 659 23.68 -11.39 -18.07
C PHE A 659 24.41 -12.33 -19.04
N GLY A 660 24.29 -13.64 -18.90
CA GLY A 660 25.02 -14.64 -19.69
C GLY A 660 26.48 -14.84 -19.24
N ALA A 661 27.04 -16.00 -19.60
CA ALA A 661 28.35 -16.46 -19.11
C ALA A 661 29.52 -15.54 -19.49
N GLU A 662 29.52 -14.95 -20.69
CA GLU A 662 30.58 -14.01 -21.11
C GLU A 662 30.60 -12.76 -20.22
N THR A 663 29.44 -12.10 -20.07
CA THR A 663 29.30 -10.88 -19.25
C THR A 663 29.60 -11.15 -17.78
N ALA A 664 29.11 -12.28 -17.25
CA ALA A 664 29.44 -12.73 -15.90
C ALA A 664 30.96 -12.91 -15.73
N GLY A 665 31.64 -13.50 -16.71
CA GLY A 665 33.11 -13.61 -16.74
C GLY A 665 33.82 -12.26 -16.76
N LYS A 666 33.34 -11.28 -17.56
CA LYS A 666 33.85 -9.90 -17.54
C LYS A 666 33.72 -9.28 -16.14
N ILE A 667 32.61 -9.50 -15.44
CA ILE A 667 32.39 -9.02 -14.06
C ILE A 667 33.37 -9.68 -13.07
N VAL A 668 33.50 -11.01 -13.07
CA VAL A 668 34.46 -11.71 -12.18
C VAL A 668 35.88 -11.17 -12.41
N ASN A 669 36.31 -11.10 -13.68
CA ASN A 669 37.63 -10.62 -14.08
C ASN A 669 37.88 -9.15 -13.68
N LEU A 670 36.87 -8.27 -13.84
CA LEU A 670 36.93 -6.88 -13.39
C LEU A 670 37.17 -6.79 -11.88
N THR A 671 36.46 -7.58 -11.06
CA THR A 671 36.61 -7.51 -9.60
C THR A 671 37.97 -8.00 -9.11
N ILE A 672 38.52 -9.07 -9.70
CA ILE A 672 39.85 -9.61 -9.38
C ILE A 672 40.96 -8.64 -9.82
N LYS A 673 40.83 -8.03 -11.01
CA LYS A 673 41.75 -7.00 -11.48
C LYS A 673 41.68 -5.72 -10.63
N THR A 674 40.49 -5.31 -10.20
CA THR A 674 40.32 -4.11 -9.37
C THR A 674 40.89 -4.27 -7.97
N THR A 675 40.70 -5.41 -7.31
CA THR A 675 41.34 -5.65 -5.99
C THR A 675 42.87 -5.68 -6.12
N SER A 676 43.39 -6.25 -7.21
CA SER A 676 44.82 -6.22 -7.54
C SER A 676 45.33 -4.79 -7.81
N LYS A 677 44.58 -3.95 -8.53
CA LYS A 677 44.92 -2.55 -8.81
C LYS A 677 44.85 -1.66 -7.56
N MET A 678 43.85 -1.88 -6.71
CA MET A 678 43.74 -1.21 -5.40
C MET A 678 44.96 -1.52 -4.54
N ARG A 679 45.44 -2.78 -4.51
CA ARG A 679 46.69 -3.17 -3.82
C ARG A 679 47.92 -2.44 -4.39
N GLU A 680 48.06 -2.34 -5.71
CA GLU A 680 49.12 -1.56 -6.37
C GLU A 680 49.10 -0.09 -5.91
N MET A 681 47.93 0.54 -5.91
CA MET A 681 47.75 1.94 -5.52
C MET A 681 47.96 2.19 -4.02
N ILE A 682 47.54 1.24 -3.16
CA ILE A 682 47.82 1.26 -1.72
C ILE A 682 49.33 1.25 -1.48
N LEU A 683 50.07 0.37 -2.16
CA LEU A 683 51.54 0.30 -2.04
C LEU A 683 52.24 1.53 -2.62
N LYS A 684 51.67 2.18 -3.66
CA LYS A 684 52.19 3.42 -4.26
C LYS A 684 52.00 4.64 -3.36
N TYR A 685 50.82 4.82 -2.75
CA TYR A 685 50.42 6.08 -2.09
C TYR A 685 50.34 6.00 -0.56
N ALA A 686 50.12 4.83 0.03
CA ALA A 686 49.87 4.69 1.47
C ALA A 686 50.52 3.45 2.13
N PRO A 687 51.72 2.98 1.73
CA PRO A 687 52.25 1.66 2.06
C PRO A 687 52.36 1.34 3.56
N THR A 688 52.50 2.36 4.42
CA THR A 688 52.61 2.22 5.88
C THR A 688 51.51 2.94 6.66
N SER A 689 50.68 3.76 5.99
CA SER A 689 49.77 4.71 6.64
C SER A 689 48.30 4.30 6.63
N CYS A 690 47.94 3.23 5.93
CA CYS A 690 46.56 2.70 5.85
C CYS A 690 46.40 1.26 6.36
N ASP A 691 47.37 0.75 7.13
CA ASP A 691 47.31 -0.55 7.83
C ASP A 691 46.89 -1.72 6.93
N PHE A 692 47.40 -1.76 5.69
CA PHE A 692 47.04 -2.75 4.68
C PHE A 692 47.62 -4.14 4.98
N GLN A 693 46.79 -5.17 4.76
CA GLN A 693 47.14 -6.58 4.97
C GLN A 693 46.54 -7.42 3.82
N ASP A 694 47.35 -8.24 3.13
CA ASP A 694 46.83 -9.34 2.29
C ASP A 694 46.18 -10.39 3.21
N THR A 695 44.98 -10.86 2.87
CA THR A 695 44.24 -11.86 3.67
C THR A 695 43.57 -12.92 2.78
N THR A 696 43.18 -14.04 3.37
CA THR A 696 42.20 -14.96 2.75
C THR A 696 40.81 -14.62 3.25
N LYS A 697 39.87 -14.32 2.35
CA LYS A 697 38.45 -14.18 2.68
C LYS A 697 37.85 -15.58 2.85
N ILE A 698 37.10 -15.75 3.94
CA ILE A 698 36.37 -16.98 4.30
C ILE A 698 34.88 -16.64 4.27
N ARG A 699 34.19 -16.92 3.15
CA ARG A 699 32.72 -16.88 3.10
C ARG A 699 32.17 -18.18 3.67
N VAL A 700 31.78 -18.17 4.93
CA VAL A 700 31.10 -19.26 5.66
C VAL A 700 29.62 -19.26 5.32
N TYR A 701 29.04 -20.43 5.13
CA TYR A 701 27.61 -20.61 4.89
C TYR A 701 26.96 -21.29 6.10
N LEU A 702 26.00 -20.61 6.71
CA LEU A 702 25.37 -21.04 7.97
C LEU A 702 24.21 -22.03 7.75
N ASP A 703 23.69 -22.11 6.54
CA ASP A 703 22.71 -23.10 6.09
C ASP A 703 23.23 -23.95 4.90
N SER A 704 22.52 -25.04 4.60
CA SER A 704 22.91 -25.98 3.54
C SER A 704 22.62 -25.46 2.12
N ALA A 705 21.54 -24.70 1.92
CA ALA A 705 21.11 -24.24 0.60
C ALA A 705 22.09 -23.22 0.03
N SER A 706 22.47 -22.21 0.83
CA SER A 706 23.53 -21.25 0.52
C SER A 706 24.85 -21.94 0.15
N PHE A 707 25.21 -23.00 0.89
CA PHE A 707 26.46 -23.72 0.65
C PHE A 707 26.46 -24.50 -0.67
N GLN A 708 25.36 -25.20 -1.01
CA GLN A 708 25.26 -25.91 -2.28
C GLN A 708 25.14 -24.94 -3.46
N ALA A 709 24.42 -23.83 -3.32
CA ALA A 709 24.36 -22.77 -4.34
C ALA A 709 25.75 -22.20 -4.65
N ALA A 710 26.49 -21.76 -3.61
CA ALA A 710 27.84 -21.23 -3.78
C ALA A 710 28.84 -22.26 -4.36
N LYS A 711 28.74 -23.53 -3.95
CA LYS A 711 29.53 -24.62 -4.55
C LYS A 711 29.22 -24.79 -6.04
N SER A 712 27.94 -24.80 -6.39
CA SER A 712 27.47 -24.97 -7.77
C SER A 712 27.86 -23.78 -8.66
N SER A 713 27.86 -22.57 -8.09
CA SER A 713 28.32 -21.34 -8.73
C SER A 713 29.82 -21.36 -9.05
N VAL A 714 30.67 -21.80 -8.12
CA VAL A 714 32.10 -22.01 -8.39
C VAL A 714 32.30 -23.13 -9.42
N GLU A 715 31.57 -24.25 -9.31
CA GLU A 715 31.63 -25.35 -10.29
C GLU A 715 31.07 -24.98 -11.67
N GLN A 716 30.32 -23.88 -11.79
CA GLN A 716 29.94 -23.28 -13.08
C GLN A 716 31.02 -22.31 -13.57
N LEU A 717 31.56 -21.46 -12.72
CA LEU A 717 32.65 -20.54 -13.06
C LEU A 717 33.88 -21.27 -13.61
N GLU A 718 34.27 -22.40 -13.02
CA GLU A 718 35.42 -23.20 -13.50
C GLU A 718 35.15 -23.93 -14.83
N ARG A 719 33.88 -24.12 -15.22
CA ARG A 719 33.50 -24.72 -16.51
C ARG A 719 33.43 -23.66 -17.61
N ASP A 720 32.76 -22.55 -17.32
CA ASP A 720 32.55 -21.46 -18.27
C ASP A 720 33.85 -20.68 -18.53
N HIS A 721 34.68 -20.50 -17.48
CA HIS A 721 35.95 -19.76 -17.53
C HIS A 721 37.12 -20.55 -16.94
N PRO A 722 37.66 -21.58 -17.64
CA PRO A 722 38.72 -22.44 -17.11
C PRO A 722 40.01 -21.73 -16.66
N LEU A 723 40.25 -20.50 -17.12
CA LEU A 723 41.36 -19.64 -16.69
C LEU A 723 41.22 -19.09 -15.26
N LEU A 724 40.01 -19.16 -14.67
CA LEU A 724 39.72 -18.74 -13.29
C LEU A 724 39.64 -19.92 -12.31
N LYS A 725 40.01 -21.12 -12.78
CA LYS A 725 40.02 -22.36 -12.00
C LYS A 725 40.96 -22.27 -10.79
N GLY A 726 40.43 -22.54 -9.60
CA GLY A 726 41.15 -22.46 -8.33
C GLY A 726 41.21 -21.08 -7.66
N GLU A 727 40.71 -19.99 -8.27
CA GLU A 727 40.60 -18.67 -7.62
C GLU A 727 39.65 -18.71 -6.40
N PHE A 728 38.65 -19.58 -6.45
CA PHE A 728 37.68 -19.81 -5.38
C PHE A 728 37.71 -21.27 -4.94
N LYS A 729 37.99 -21.52 -3.66
CA LYS A 729 38.18 -22.87 -3.09
C LYS A 729 37.12 -23.21 -2.06
N ILE A 730 36.29 -24.19 -2.39
CA ILE A 730 35.25 -24.73 -1.49
C ILE A 730 35.87 -25.66 -0.42
N ILE A 731 35.42 -25.53 0.83
CA ILE A 731 35.72 -26.45 1.95
C ILE A 731 34.42 -26.84 2.68
N GLY A 732 34.30 -28.11 3.09
CA GLY A 732 33.16 -28.60 3.86
C GLY A 732 33.26 -28.31 5.37
N SER A 733 32.12 -28.40 6.06
CA SER A 733 31.94 -28.12 7.51
C SER A 733 33.08 -28.57 8.43
N GLN A 734 33.60 -29.78 8.27
CA GLN A 734 34.66 -30.27 9.16
C GLN A 734 35.97 -29.46 9.07
N LYS A 735 36.26 -28.83 7.92
CA LYS A 735 37.48 -28.02 7.71
C LYS A 735 37.35 -26.55 8.13
N ILE A 736 36.14 -26.03 8.34
CA ILE A 736 35.98 -24.63 8.83
C ILE A 736 36.54 -24.46 10.25
N LYS A 737 36.60 -25.58 11.00
CA LYS A 737 37.21 -25.69 12.34
C LYS A 737 38.74 -25.54 12.34
N ASP A 738 39.40 -25.78 11.21
CA ASP A 738 40.84 -25.51 11.04
C ASP A 738 41.10 -23.99 11.03
N TYR A 739 40.16 -23.22 10.47
CA TYR A 739 40.08 -21.76 10.56
C TYR A 739 39.42 -21.29 11.87
N GLY A 740 39.09 -22.23 12.77
CA GLY A 740 38.50 -22.06 14.10
C GLY A 740 37.13 -21.39 14.15
N ILE A 741 36.34 -21.54 13.09
CA ILE A 741 34.91 -21.23 13.06
C ILE A 741 34.15 -22.40 13.71
N SER A 742 33.18 -22.10 14.59
CA SER A 742 32.44 -23.10 15.36
C SER A 742 31.35 -23.84 14.56
N LYS A 743 30.61 -23.09 13.73
CA LYS A 743 29.40 -23.52 13.03
C LYS A 743 29.41 -23.13 11.54
N GLY A 744 28.80 -23.96 10.71
CA GLY A 744 28.60 -23.74 9.27
C GLY A 744 28.59 -25.05 8.48
N TYR A 745 27.89 -25.08 7.35
CA TYR A 745 27.83 -26.26 6.45
C TYR A 745 29.09 -26.37 5.57
N GLY A 746 29.77 -25.24 5.35
CA GLY A 746 31.08 -25.15 4.72
C GLY A 746 31.48 -23.70 4.50
N ALA A 747 32.52 -23.48 3.70
CA ALA A 747 32.97 -22.15 3.33
C ALA A 747 33.59 -22.11 1.91
N MET A 748 33.60 -20.92 1.31
CA MET A 748 34.38 -20.58 0.13
C MET A 748 35.57 -19.70 0.55
N LEU A 749 36.76 -20.04 0.08
CA LEU A 749 38.01 -19.32 0.31
C LEU A 749 38.47 -18.62 -0.98
N HIS A 750 38.91 -17.37 -0.89
CA HIS A 750 39.60 -16.67 -1.98
C HIS A 750 40.52 -15.56 -1.44
N ARG A 751 41.35 -14.97 -2.32
CA ARG A 751 42.22 -13.85 -1.94
C ARG A 751 41.43 -12.56 -1.67
N ALA A 752 41.87 -11.79 -0.68
CA ALA A 752 41.35 -10.48 -0.32
C ALA A 752 42.41 -9.62 0.36
N GLY A 753 42.02 -8.44 0.85
CA GLY A 753 42.81 -7.60 1.74
C GLY A 753 41.98 -6.87 2.79
N SER A 754 42.65 -6.40 3.83
CA SER A 754 42.13 -5.46 4.84
C SER A 754 42.85 -4.12 4.65
N VAL A 755 42.15 -2.99 4.78
CA VAL A 755 42.71 -1.64 4.65
C VAL A 755 41.93 -0.61 5.47
N TRP A 756 42.58 0.45 5.94
CA TRP A 756 41.94 1.68 6.42
C TRP A 756 41.62 2.58 5.19
N PRO A 757 40.38 2.58 4.68
CA PRO A 757 40.06 3.14 3.36
C PRO A 757 40.22 4.67 3.32
N TYR A 758 39.82 5.35 4.40
CA TYR A 758 39.99 6.79 4.57
C TYR A 758 41.46 7.22 4.40
N ARG A 759 42.39 6.58 5.13
CA ARG A 759 43.83 6.90 5.09
C ARG A 759 44.42 6.70 3.70
N PHE A 760 44.09 5.60 3.02
CA PHE A 760 44.52 5.35 1.65
C PHE A 760 44.07 6.48 0.71
N ILE A 761 42.77 6.78 0.69
CA ILE A 761 42.21 7.76 -0.25
C ILE A 761 42.63 9.21 0.09
N THR A 762 42.76 9.59 1.36
CA THR A 762 43.32 10.90 1.72
C THR A 762 44.78 11.06 1.28
N LYS A 763 45.57 9.98 1.24
CA LYS A 763 46.95 10.00 0.72
C LYS A 763 47.03 10.02 -0.81
N VAL A 764 46.09 9.38 -1.52
CA VAL A 764 45.94 9.58 -2.97
C VAL A 764 45.66 11.06 -3.28
N PHE A 765 44.72 11.68 -2.56
CA PHE A 765 44.41 13.10 -2.76
C PHE A 765 45.53 14.06 -2.34
N GLU A 766 46.32 13.73 -1.30
CA GLU A 766 47.53 14.47 -0.94
C GLU A 766 48.53 14.49 -2.10
N ALA A 767 48.90 13.32 -2.63
CA ALA A 767 49.82 13.22 -3.75
C ALA A 767 49.30 13.91 -5.03
N LEU A 768 48.01 13.80 -5.35
CA LEU A 768 47.41 14.49 -6.49
C LEU A 768 47.40 16.02 -6.31
N LEU A 769 47.13 16.52 -5.10
CA LEU A 769 47.11 17.94 -4.81
C LEU A 769 48.53 18.55 -4.79
N GLU A 770 49.53 17.79 -4.35
CA GLU A 770 50.95 18.16 -4.47
C GLU A 770 51.40 18.21 -5.93
N GLN A 771 51.10 17.16 -6.71
CA GLN A 771 51.55 17.03 -8.11
C GLN A 771 50.83 17.97 -9.09
N HIS A 772 49.61 18.40 -8.78
CA HIS A 772 48.76 19.14 -9.72
C HIS A 772 48.14 20.44 -9.18
N ARG A 773 48.69 21.01 -8.09
CA ARG A 773 48.17 22.18 -7.36
C ARG A 773 47.77 23.40 -8.21
N ALA A 774 48.38 23.60 -9.37
CA ALA A 774 48.08 24.72 -10.28
C ALA A 774 46.74 24.58 -11.03
N ARG A 775 46.20 23.36 -11.13
CA ARG A 775 45.00 23.04 -11.92
C ARG A 775 44.02 22.07 -11.26
N PHE A 776 44.40 21.39 -10.18
CA PHE A 776 43.52 20.58 -9.35
C PHE A 776 43.17 21.30 -8.05
N THR A 777 41.88 21.32 -7.72
CA THR A 777 41.35 21.88 -6.46
C THR A 777 40.43 20.88 -5.79
N ILE A 778 40.45 20.87 -4.45
CA ILE A 778 39.56 20.07 -3.61
C ILE A 778 38.77 21.06 -2.76
N GLU A 779 37.45 20.98 -2.80
CA GLU A 779 36.50 21.89 -2.17
C GLU A 779 35.62 21.12 -1.19
N THR A 780 36.16 20.84 0.01
CA THR A 780 35.38 20.24 1.11
C THR A 780 34.40 21.25 1.70
N ASN A 781 33.41 20.75 2.45
CA ASN A 781 32.38 21.55 3.10
C ASN A 781 31.68 22.49 2.09
N THR A 782 31.48 21.96 0.88
CA THR A 782 30.98 22.68 -0.31
C THR A 782 30.01 21.76 -1.07
N PRO A 783 28.81 21.50 -0.52
CA PRO A 783 27.81 20.69 -1.20
C PRO A 783 27.36 21.36 -2.50
N VAL A 784 27.29 20.56 -3.57
CA VAL A 784 26.60 20.96 -4.80
C VAL A 784 25.12 20.73 -4.57
N THR A 785 24.35 21.81 -4.45
CA THR A 785 22.93 21.78 -4.09
C THR A 785 22.01 21.60 -5.30
N SER A 786 22.47 22.01 -6.47
CA SER A 786 21.77 21.84 -7.74
C SER A 786 22.73 22.08 -8.92
N ILE A 787 22.33 21.61 -10.10
CA ILE A 787 23.05 21.82 -11.36
C ILE A 787 22.07 22.40 -12.38
N THR A 788 22.48 23.43 -13.11
CA THR A 788 21.75 23.99 -14.24
C THR A 788 22.57 23.91 -15.53
N TYR A 789 21.90 24.10 -16.68
CA TYR A 789 22.49 24.05 -18.01
C TYR A 789 21.94 25.19 -18.85
N ASP A 790 22.81 26.12 -19.27
CA ASP A 790 22.41 27.40 -19.87
C ASP A 790 22.24 27.34 -21.40
N GLY A 791 22.51 26.20 -22.03
CA GLY A 791 22.61 26.07 -23.49
C GLY A 791 24.04 25.94 -23.99
N PRO A 792 24.27 25.89 -25.32
CA PRO A 792 25.59 25.68 -25.89
C PRO A 792 26.54 26.86 -25.62
N GLY A 793 27.70 26.57 -25.02
CA GLY A 793 28.73 27.54 -24.66
C GLY A 793 30.00 26.84 -24.15
N SER A 794 31.04 27.60 -23.81
CA SER A 794 32.34 27.01 -23.39
C SER A 794 32.27 26.28 -22.05
N HIS A 795 31.49 26.81 -21.10
CA HIS A 795 31.21 26.22 -19.79
C HIS A 795 29.69 26.26 -19.56
N PRO A 796 28.92 25.33 -20.16
CA PRO A 796 27.46 25.42 -20.25
C PRO A 796 26.76 24.94 -18.97
N TYR A 797 27.43 24.18 -18.11
CA TYR A 797 26.90 23.76 -16.81
C TYR A 797 27.24 24.78 -15.72
N GLN A 798 26.33 24.92 -14.76
CA GLN A 798 26.57 25.63 -13.52
C GLN A 798 26.30 24.71 -12.33
N LEU A 799 27.26 24.60 -11.42
CA LEU A 799 27.13 23.93 -10.12
C LEU A 799 26.86 24.99 -9.07
N HIS A 800 25.70 24.93 -8.43
CA HIS A 800 25.33 25.84 -7.36
C HIS A 800 25.74 25.26 -6.00
N THR A 801 26.35 26.10 -5.15
CA THR A 801 26.82 25.72 -3.80
C THR A 801 26.57 26.86 -2.82
N PRO A 802 26.55 26.62 -1.49
CA PRO A 802 26.45 27.70 -0.49
C PRO A 802 27.62 28.69 -0.49
N ARG A 803 28.73 28.37 -1.19
CA ARG A 803 29.92 29.23 -1.36
C ARG A 803 29.93 30.00 -2.69
N GLY A 804 28.88 29.88 -3.50
CA GLY A 804 28.77 30.48 -4.82
C GLY A 804 28.58 29.44 -5.93
N THR A 805 28.54 29.92 -7.18
CA THR A 805 28.32 29.08 -8.37
C THR A 805 29.61 28.91 -9.16
N VAL A 806 29.90 27.69 -9.61
CA VAL A 806 31.06 27.35 -10.46
C VAL A 806 30.56 26.83 -11.80
N ARG A 807 31.13 27.33 -12.91
CA ARG A 807 30.77 26.87 -14.25
C ARG A 807 31.73 25.79 -14.75
N CYS A 808 31.23 24.80 -15.47
CA CYS A 808 32.09 23.78 -16.09
C CYS A 808 31.63 23.26 -17.45
N THR A 809 32.56 22.58 -18.13
CA THR A 809 32.35 21.92 -19.42
C THR A 809 31.72 20.53 -19.23
N LYS A 810 32.16 19.80 -18.20
CA LYS A 810 31.65 18.46 -17.85
C LYS A 810 31.46 18.29 -16.33
N VAL A 811 30.49 17.46 -15.95
CA VAL A 811 30.23 17.06 -14.56
C VAL A 811 30.41 15.55 -14.41
N ILE A 812 31.05 15.11 -13.34
CA ILE A 812 31.22 13.68 -13.03
C ILE A 812 30.69 13.37 -11.62
N HIS A 813 29.64 12.55 -11.58
CA HIS A 813 28.94 12.13 -10.36
C HIS A 813 29.59 10.87 -9.78
N CYS A 814 30.20 11.00 -8.60
CA CYS A 814 30.81 9.91 -7.82
C CYS A 814 30.19 9.80 -6.41
N THR A 815 28.91 10.16 -6.29
CA THR A 815 28.15 10.37 -5.04
C THR A 815 27.49 9.11 -4.47
N ASN A 816 27.56 7.98 -5.18
CA ASN A 816 26.90 6.70 -4.84
C ASN A 816 25.40 6.88 -4.51
N GLY A 817 24.93 6.52 -3.32
CA GLY A 817 23.51 6.60 -2.91
C GLY A 817 22.92 8.01 -2.85
N TYR A 818 23.76 9.05 -2.81
CA TYR A 818 23.32 10.44 -2.92
C TYR A 818 23.13 10.90 -4.39
N ALA A 819 23.30 10.01 -5.37
CA ALA A 819 23.14 10.33 -6.79
C ALA A 819 21.72 10.79 -7.14
N GLY A 820 20.69 10.16 -6.56
CA GLY A 820 19.27 10.49 -6.80
C GLY A 820 18.90 11.95 -6.50
N HIS A 821 19.70 12.67 -5.71
CA HIS A 821 19.50 14.10 -5.46
C HIS A 821 19.79 14.95 -6.70
N LEU A 822 20.97 14.78 -7.31
CA LEU A 822 21.42 15.55 -8.48
C LEU A 822 21.00 14.93 -9.82
N LEU A 823 20.63 13.65 -9.82
CA LEU A 823 20.14 12.85 -10.95
C LEU A 823 18.77 12.25 -10.59
N PRO A 824 17.66 12.99 -10.71
CA PRO A 824 16.35 12.55 -10.22
C PRO A 824 15.83 11.26 -10.86
N GLY A 825 16.24 10.94 -12.09
CA GLY A 825 15.94 9.64 -12.73
C GLY A 825 16.70 8.44 -12.15
N LEU A 826 17.55 8.64 -11.13
CA LEU A 826 18.17 7.60 -10.32
C LEU A 826 17.55 7.53 -8.90
N ARG A 827 16.28 7.91 -8.75
CA ARG A 827 15.48 7.57 -7.55
C ARG A 827 14.85 6.20 -7.77
N GLY A 828 14.84 5.36 -6.74
CA GLY A 828 14.57 3.92 -6.83
C GLY A 828 15.68 3.01 -6.28
N LEU A 829 16.63 3.53 -5.48
CA LEU A 829 17.91 2.90 -5.12
C LEU A 829 18.14 2.83 -3.59
N GLN A 830 18.67 1.72 -3.03
CA GLN A 830 18.61 1.34 -1.58
C GLN A 830 19.87 1.73 -0.72
N ASN A 831 19.84 1.68 0.65
CA ASN A 831 20.93 2.12 1.59
C ASN A 831 20.93 1.54 3.07
N LEU A 832 22.02 0.93 3.62
CA LEU A 832 21.96 -0.10 4.74
C LEU A 832 23.08 -0.09 5.90
N GLN A 833 22.80 -0.48 7.19
CA GLN A 833 23.50 -0.55 8.59
C GLN A 833 23.99 -1.79 9.57
N SER A 834 25.29 -2.18 9.96
CA SER A 834 25.79 -3.26 11.00
C SER A 834 27.37 -3.55 11.39
N SER A 835 27.83 -4.41 12.40
CA SER A 835 29.27 -4.95 12.81
C SER A 835 29.59 -5.75 14.20
N ILE A 836 30.52 -6.78 14.39
CA ILE A 836 31.91 -7.00 15.10
C ILE A 836 32.59 -8.42 14.71
N PRO A 837 33.70 -9.16 15.14
CA PRO A 837 34.92 -9.04 16.00
C PRO A 837 36.37 -9.42 15.39
N ASN A 838 37.10 -10.49 15.82
CA ASN A 838 38.58 -10.76 15.70
C ASN A 838 39.01 -12.02 14.88
N ARG A 839 39.97 -11.91 13.91
CA ARG A 839 41.26 -12.70 13.68
C ARG A 839 42.19 -12.08 12.58
N GLY A 840 42.16 -10.76 12.38
CA GLY A 840 42.42 -10.07 11.10
C GLY A 840 43.86 -9.97 10.57
N THR A 841 44.83 -10.73 11.11
CA THR A 841 46.21 -10.77 10.56
C THR A 841 46.32 -11.63 9.29
N SER A 842 45.47 -12.64 9.15
CA SER A 842 45.51 -13.59 8.02
C SER A 842 44.20 -13.69 7.24
N TYR A 843 43.09 -13.22 7.82
CA TYR A 843 41.75 -13.59 7.38
C TYR A 843 40.76 -12.41 7.40
N SER A 844 39.74 -12.50 6.53
CA SER A 844 38.49 -11.74 6.56
C SER A 844 37.32 -12.72 6.39
N TRP A 845 36.10 -12.40 6.83
CA TRP A 845 34.96 -13.35 6.80
C TRP A 845 33.73 -12.77 6.12
N GLY A 846 32.86 -13.65 5.64
CA GLY A 846 31.45 -13.41 5.41
C GLY A 846 30.67 -14.58 6.00
N PHE A 847 29.60 -14.33 6.73
CA PHE A 847 28.71 -15.34 7.29
C PHE A 847 27.38 -15.18 6.56
N HIS A 848 27.15 -16.03 5.57
CA HIS A 848 25.95 -16.00 4.74
C HIS A 848 24.86 -16.90 5.34
N TYR A 849 23.62 -16.41 5.29
CA TYR A 849 22.40 -17.08 5.75
C TYR A 849 21.22 -16.63 4.88
N LEU A 850 20.14 -17.43 4.82
CA LEU A 850 18.88 -16.99 4.22
C LEU A 850 18.34 -15.73 4.92
N MET A 851 17.93 -14.73 4.13
CA MET A 851 17.23 -13.51 4.57
C MET A 851 16.04 -13.85 5.49
N ARG A 852 15.82 -13.06 6.55
CA ARG A 852 14.70 -13.27 7.50
C ARG A 852 14.05 -11.95 7.90
N GLN A 853 12.71 -11.89 7.92
CA GLN A 853 11.95 -10.82 8.57
C GLN A 853 11.36 -11.29 9.91
N ASP A 854 11.47 -10.44 10.93
CA ASP A 854 10.69 -10.52 12.17
C ASP A 854 9.38 -9.75 12.01
N TYR A 855 8.30 -10.47 11.68
CA TYR A 855 6.96 -9.92 11.52
C TYR A 855 6.36 -9.31 12.80
N GLN A 856 6.97 -9.48 13.98
CA GLN A 856 6.52 -8.84 15.23
C GLN A 856 7.15 -7.46 15.45
N THR A 857 8.36 -7.21 14.92
CA THR A 857 9.06 -5.93 15.06
C THR A 857 9.20 -5.15 13.75
N GLY A 858 8.84 -5.77 12.61
CA GLY A 858 9.05 -5.23 11.26
C GLY A 858 10.51 -5.24 10.81
N LYS A 859 11.43 -5.81 11.60
CA LYS A 859 12.87 -5.76 11.36
C LYS A 859 13.36 -6.93 10.50
N ILE A 860 14.42 -6.69 9.74
CA ILE A 860 14.95 -7.59 8.71
C ILE A 860 16.40 -7.92 9.00
N MET A 861 16.79 -9.13 8.63
CA MET A 861 18.16 -9.56 8.46
C MET A 861 18.38 -9.91 6.97
N ASP A 862 19.29 -9.20 6.29
CA ASP A 862 19.61 -9.28 4.86
C ASP A 862 20.02 -10.68 4.37
N GLY A 863 20.94 -11.31 5.10
CA GLY A 863 21.61 -12.55 4.70
C GLY A 863 23.13 -12.53 4.81
N LEU A 864 23.80 -11.38 5.05
CA LEU A 864 25.25 -11.28 5.07
C LEU A 864 25.80 -10.58 6.32
N GLN A 865 26.51 -11.37 7.14
CA GLN A 865 27.37 -10.85 8.20
C GLN A 865 28.87 -10.86 7.80
N TYR A 866 29.46 -9.74 7.33
CA TYR A 866 30.86 -9.66 6.85
C TYR A 866 31.87 -9.22 7.92
N LEU A 867 33.19 -9.50 7.84
CA LEU A 867 34.17 -9.24 8.93
C LEU A 867 35.62 -8.92 8.49
N ILE A 868 36.28 -7.98 9.20
CA ILE A 868 37.75 -7.84 9.36
C ILE A 868 38.13 -7.46 10.81
N GLN A 869 39.44 -7.46 11.07
CA GLN A 869 40.08 -6.77 12.19
C GLN A 869 41.29 -5.97 11.65
N SER A 870 41.68 -4.91 12.36
CA SER A 870 42.99 -4.28 12.17
C SER A 870 44.09 -5.13 12.83
N PRO A 871 45.13 -5.57 12.09
CA PRO A 871 46.25 -6.32 12.66
C PRO A 871 47.11 -5.48 13.63
N LYS A 872 46.96 -4.15 13.61
CA LYS A 872 47.79 -3.19 14.34
C LYS A 872 47.14 -2.70 15.63
N SER A 873 45.84 -2.37 15.59
CA SER A 873 45.10 -1.91 16.78
C SER A 873 44.32 -3.04 17.47
N ASN A 874 44.27 -4.24 16.88
CA ASN A 874 43.45 -5.37 17.32
C ASN A 874 41.96 -5.05 17.48
N LEU A 875 41.49 -4.01 16.76
CA LEU A 875 40.10 -3.58 16.70
C LEU A 875 39.35 -4.21 15.53
N PHE A 876 38.03 -4.18 15.59
CA PHE A 876 37.14 -5.05 14.81
C PHE A 876 36.14 -4.27 13.95
N PHE A 877 35.78 -4.80 12.77
CA PHE A 877 34.92 -4.11 11.79
C PHE A 877 34.14 -5.15 10.94
N PHE A 878 32.80 -5.14 10.93
CA PHE A 878 31.91 -6.18 10.34
C PHE A 878 30.64 -5.56 9.73
N GLY A 879 29.72 -6.42 9.29
CA GLY A 879 28.28 -6.21 9.10
C GLY A 879 27.52 -7.48 9.52
N GLY A 880 26.25 -7.54 9.94
CA GLY A 880 25.03 -7.61 9.10
C GLY A 880 23.71 -7.19 9.83
N ASP A 881 22.60 -7.04 9.12
CA ASP A 881 21.35 -6.34 9.52
C ASP A 881 20.64 -6.74 10.82
N TYR A 882 19.97 -5.76 11.46
CA TYR A 882 18.71 -5.96 12.20
C TYR A 882 17.90 -4.65 12.39
N ALA A 883 17.25 -4.15 11.32
CA ALA A 883 16.54 -2.86 11.28
C ALA A 883 15.23 -2.92 10.44
N THR A 884 14.33 -1.93 10.55
CA THR A 884 13.06 -1.82 9.77
C THR A 884 13.30 -1.27 8.36
N TRP A 885 12.34 -1.42 7.43
CA TRP A 885 12.46 -0.81 6.09
C TRP A 885 12.71 0.71 6.10
N GLU A 886 12.15 1.46 7.06
CA GLU A 886 12.46 2.89 7.24
C GLU A 886 13.95 3.11 7.63
N GLU A 887 14.50 2.27 8.51
CA GLU A 887 15.92 2.27 8.89
C GLU A 887 16.85 1.74 7.76
N LEU A 888 16.31 0.98 6.79
CA LEU A 888 17.03 0.30 5.70
C LEU A 888 16.86 0.93 4.30
N LEU A 889 16.04 1.99 4.14
CA LEU A 889 15.78 2.65 2.86
C LEU A 889 15.87 4.18 2.98
N HIS A 890 16.74 4.69 3.85
CA HIS A 890 16.92 6.12 4.08
C HIS A 890 18.40 6.55 3.98
N ALA A 891 18.64 7.84 3.71
CA ALA A 891 19.98 8.38 3.43
C ALA A 891 20.69 9.03 4.64
N ASP A 892 19.96 9.27 5.74
CA ASP A 892 20.44 9.95 6.95
C ASP A 892 21.46 9.12 7.75
N ASP A 893 22.74 9.52 7.75
CA ASP A 893 23.80 8.91 8.55
C ASP A 893 24.07 9.62 9.90
N SER A 894 23.08 10.35 10.45
CA SER A 894 23.14 10.98 11.80
C SER A 894 22.69 10.09 12.97
N ARG A 895 21.94 8.99 12.71
CA ARG A 895 21.36 8.12 13.74
C ARG A 895 21.84 6.67 13.63
N MET A 896 21.72 5.90 14.71
CA MET A 896 22.05 4.46 14.71
C MET A 896 20.84 3.63 15.12
N CYS A 897 20.70 2.44 14.53
CA CYS A 897 19.74 1.45 15.01
C CYS A 897 20.38 0.70 16.19
N ASP A 898 20.05 1.12 17.41
CA ASP A 898 20.59 0.50 18.63
C ASP A 898 20.30 -1.01 18.69
N THR A 899 19.16 -1.49 18.15
CA THR A 899 18.85 -2.93 18.14
C THR A 899 19.78 -3.73 17.25
N SER A 900 20.26 -3.18 16.13
CA SER A 900 21.31 -3.80 15.34
C SER A 900 22.58 -3.90 16.17
N VAL A 901 23.07 -2.78 16.71
CA VAL A 901 24.27 -2.70 17.56
C VAL A 901 24.19 -3.68 18.74
N ASP A 902 23.01 -3.93 19.29
CA ASP A 902 22.80 -4.86 20.39
C ASP A 902 22.68 -6.34 19.96
N VAL A 903 22.10 -6.64 18.79
CA VAL A 903 22.10 -8.01 18.20
C VAL A 903 23.52 -8.42 17.85
N LEU A 904 24.28 -7.54 17.23
CA LEU A 904 25.65 -7.76 16.81
C LEU A 904 26.63 -8.00 17.96
N GLN A 905 26.36 -7.42 19.13
CA GLN A 905 27.10 -7.76 20.36
C GLN A 905 26.79 -9.17 20.89
N LYS A 906 25.67 -9.78 20.50
CA LYS A 906 25.17 -11.06 21.05
C LYS A 906 25.41 -12.26 20.12
N THR A 907 25.22 -12.10 18.81
CA THR A 907 25.34 -13.18 17.79
C THR A 907 26.74 -13.80 17.69
N LEU A 908 27.72 -13.25 18.40
CA LEU A 908 29.00 -13.00 17.77
C LEU A 908 30.23 -13.61 18.45
N PRO A 909 30.29 -13.73 19.79
CA PRO A 909 31.13 -14.76 20.42
C PRO A 909 30.76 -16.19 19.95
N LEU A 910 29.58 -16.37 19.34
CA LEU A 910 29.05 -17.67 18.94
C LEU A 910 29.76 -18.26 17.71
N TYR A 911 30.22 -17.42 16.77
CA TYR A 911 30.92 -17.88 15.55
C TYR A 911 32.35 -18.40 15.81
N PHE A 912 32.93 -18.09 16.96
CA PHE A 912 34.33 -18.37 17.27
C PHE A 912 34.49 -19.24 18.51
N GLU A 913 34.74 -20.52 18.30
CA GLU A 913 34.95 -21.49 19.38
C GLU A 913 36.27 -21.21 20.12
N GLY A 914 36.18 -20.72 21.35
CA GLY A 914 37.36 -20.48 22.17
C GLY A 914 38.02 -21.79 22.62
N LYS A 915 39.27 -22.06 22.21
CA LYS A 915 40.05 -23.20 22.73
C LYS A 915 40.77 -22.90 24.05
N GLU A 916 41.05 -21.64 24.35
CA GLU A 916 41.71 -21.23 25.60
C GLU A 916 40.82 -21.51 26.82
N LYS A 917 41.39 -22.10 27.88
CA LYS A 917 40.69 -22.37 29.16
C LYS A 917 41.06 -21.38 30.26
N ASP A 918 42.19 -20.69 30.10
CA ASP A 918 42.96 -20.13 31.22
C ASP A 918 43.02 -18.59 31.20
N VAL A 919 42.34 -17.95 30.24
CA VAL A 919 42.20 -16.49 30.15
C VAL A 919 40.89 -16.07 30.85
N PRO A 920 40.93 -15.19 31.87
CA PRO A 920 39.71 -14.73 32.54
C PRO A 920 38.83 -13.90 31.59
N PRO A 921 37.48 -14.05 31.64
CA PRO A 921 36.59 -13.47 30.64
C PRO A 921 36.46 -11.95 30.79
N GLN A 922 37.27 -11.20 30.05
CA GLN A 922 37.00 -9.78 29.82
C GLN A 922 35.69 -9.66 29.02
N LYS A 923 34.80 -8.77 29.47
CA LYS A 923 33.64 -8.35 28.67
C LYS A 923 34.16 -7.51 27.51
N GLY A 924 33.90 -7.96 26.28
CA GLY A 924 34.17 -7.17 25.10
C GLY A 924 33.44 -5.83 25.17
N LYS A 925 34.19 -4.72 25.13
CA LYS A 925 33.66 -3.35 25.26
C LYS A 925 33.57 -2.66 23.90
N LEU A 926 32.38 -2.19 23.55
CA LEU A 926 32.09 -1.26 22.44
C LEU A 926 33.02 -0.02 22.48
N VAL A 927 33.77 0.21 21.40
CA VAL A 927 34.74 1.32 21.23
C VAL A 927 34.22 2.46 20.35
N SER A 928 33.38 2.12 19.36
CA SER A 928 32.69 3.04 18.43
C SER A 928 31.52 2.30 17.81
N ALA A 929 30.52 3.04 17.32
CA ALA A 929 29.57 2.62 16.29
C ALA A 929 29.31 3.84 15.38
N TRP A 930 28.91 3.63 14.12
CA TRP A 930 28.59 4.69 13.16
C TRP A 930 27.82 4.13 11.98
N THR A 931 26.86 4.87 11.41
CA THR A 931 26.14 4.51 10.17
C THR A 931 26.95 4.84 8.90
N GLY A 932 26.68 4.24 7.73
CA GLY A 932 27.16 4.74 6.43
C GLY A 932 26.26 4.39 5.25
N THR A 933 25.71 5.42 4.60
CA THR A 933 24.93 5.36 3.35
C THR A 933 25.71 4.67 2.22
N MET A 934 25.07 3.81 1.43
CA MET A 934 25.71 3.10 0.31
C MET A 934 25.06 3.43 -1.04
N GLY A 935 24.25 2.56 -1.65
CA GLY A 935 23.61 2.80 -2.94
C GLY A 935 23.56 1.55 -3.82
N PHE A 936 22.36 1.14 -4.22
CA PHE A 936 22.09 -0.13 -4.90
C PHE A 936 21.23 0.04 -6.16
N SER A 937 21.55 -0.68 -7.23
CA SER A 937 20.87 -0.72 -8.53
C SER A 937 19.89 -1.88 -8.63
N ALA A 938 18.75 -1.66 -9.29
CA ALA A 938 17.67 -2.63 -9.51
C ALA A 938 18.06 -3.88 -10.33
N ASP A 939 19.29 -3.98 -10.83
CA ASP A 939 19.84 -5.15 -11.54
C ASP A 939 21.16 -5.66 -10.91
N GLY A 940 21.45 -5.27 -9.67
CA GLY A 940 22.61 -5.73 -8.91
C GLY A 940 23.99 -5.32 -9.45
N VAL A 941 24.10 -4.50 -10.50
CA VAL A 941 25.40 -4.10 -11.10
C VAL A 941 25.61 -2.58 -11.20
N PRO A 942 26.84 -2.05 -10.97
CA PRO A 942 27.13 -0.61 -11.01
C PRO A 942 26.57 0.15 -12.21
N VAL A 943 26.20 1.42 -11.99
CA VAL A 943 25.63 2.32 -13.01
C VAL A 943 26.72 3.30 -13.46
N VAL A 944 27.23 3.12 -14.68
CA VAL A 944 28.47 3.77 -15.16
C VAL A 944 28.28 4.38 -16.56
N GLY A 945 28.80 5.58 -16.79
CA GLY A 945 28.95 6.13 -18.15
C GLY A 945 28.40 7.54 -18.30
N GLN A 946 27.99 7.88 -19.53
CA GLN A 946 27.38 9.16 -19.85
C GLN A 946 25.93 9.20 -19.34
N VAL A 947 25.51 10.34 -18.81
CA VAL A 947 24.18 10.55 -18.22
C VAL A 947 23.25 11.16 -19.28
N PRO A 948 22.22 10.45 -19.76
CA PRO A 948 21.23 11.01 -20.67
C PRO A 948 20.29 12.00 -19.97
N SER A 949 19.60 12.82 -20.76
CA SER A 949 18.65 13.83 -20.28
C SER A 949 17.47 13.24 -19.48
N SER A 950 17.16 11.96 -19.66
CA SER A 950 16.18 11.21 -18.85
C SER A 950 16.60 11.03 -17.39
N LEU A 951 17.91 10.93 -17.10
CA LEU A 951 18.43 10.81 -15.73
C LEU A 951 18.68 12.17 -15.07
N SER A 952 19.24 13.12 -15.83
CA SER A 952 19.62 14.44 -15.32
C SER A 952 18.48 15.46 -15.31
N LEU A 953 17.44 15.24 -16.11
CA LEU A 953 16.41 16.22 -16.50
C LEU A 953 17.00 17.49 -17.15
N ARG A 954 18.23 17.41 -17.69
CA ARG A 954 18.97 18.53 -18.29
C ARG A 954 19.29 18.24 -19.75
N ARG A 955 19.31 19.29 -20.59
CA ARG A 955 19.45 19.17 -22.06
C ARG A 955 20.89 18.94 -22.56
N GLY A 956 21.89 19.07 -21.70
CA GLY A 956 23.30 18.86 -22.06
C GLY A 956 23.76 17.42 -21.88
N SER A 957 24.75 17.00 -22.68
CA SER A 957 25.34 15.66 -22.69
C SER A 957 26.72 15.54 -22.02
N GLY A 958 27.21 16.59 -21.35
CA GLY A 958 28.51 16.62 -20.67
C GLY A 958 28.51 16.03 -19.24
N GLU A 959 27.47 15.30 -18.85
CA GLU A 959 27.37 14.67 -17.53
C GLU A 959 27.74 13.17 -17.59
N PHE A 960 28.46 12.70 -16.58
CA PHE A 960 28.94 11.33 -16.46
C PHE A 960 28.74 10.84 -15.01
N ALA A 961 28.53 9.54 -14.80
CA ALA A 961 28.33 8.96 -13.47
C ALA A 961 29.05 7.61 -13.30
N ALA A 962 29.48 7.31 -12.08
CA ALA A 962 29.72 5.94 -11.61
C ALA A 962 29.22 5.81 -10.18
N VAL A 963 28.07 5.16 -10.02
CA VAL A 963 27.24 5.15 -8.81
C VAL A 963 26.56 3.78 -8.63
N ALA A 964 25.82 3.62 -7.54
CA ALA A 964 25.08 2.40 -7.18
C ALA A 964 25.96 1.13 -7.18
N PHE A 965 27.03 1.13 -6.37
CA PHE A 965 28.01 0.04 -6.33
C PHE A 965 27.60 -1.24 -5.57
N ASN A 966 26.34 -1.36 -5.12
CA ASN A 966 25.75 -2.57 -4.52
C ASN A 966 26.54 -3.17 -3.35
N GLY A 967 26.98 -2.32 -2.42
CA GLY A 967 27.92 -2.69 -1.33
C GLY A 967 29.36 -2.97 -1.81
N TYR A 968 29.53 -3.56 -2.99
CA TYR A 968 30.79 -3.99 -3.60
C TYR A 968 31.57 -2.86 -4.30
N GLY A 969 31.67 -1.70 -3.65
CA GLY A 969 32.49 -0.58 -4.13
C GLY A 969 33.99 -0.88 -4.14
N MET A 970 34.54 -1.46 -3.06
CA MET A 970 35.99 -1.73 -2.96
C MET A 970 36.56 -2.63 -4.09
N PRO A 971 35.88 -3.70 -4.54
CA PRO A 971 36.30 -4.46 -5.72
C PRO A 971 35.86 -3.88 -7.09
N ASN A 972 35.28 -2.68 -7.18
CA ASN A 972 34.82 -2.10 -8.46
C ASN A 972 35.31 -0.66 -8.73
N CYS A 973 35.23 0.23 -7.73
CA CYS A 973 35.35 1.68 -7.92
C CYS A 973 36.62 2.16 -8.62
N TRP A 974 37.76 1.47 -8.49
CA TRP A 974 39.01 1.96 -9.08
C TRP A 974 39.03 1.84 -10.60
N LEU A 975 38.92 0.63 -11.17
CA LEU A 975 38.94 0.46 -12.62
C LEU A 975 37.68 1.04 -13.27
N VAL A 976 36.53 1.03 -12.58
CA VAL A 976 35.34 1.78 -13.01
C VAL A 976 35.63 3.28 -13.12
N GLY A 977 36.39 3.87 -12.18
CA GLY A 977 36.80 5.27 -12.23
C GLY A 977 37.78 5.59 -13.37
N GLU A 978 38.74 4.70 -13.65
CA GLU A 978 39.68 4.88 -14.78
C GLU A 978 38.93 4.75 -16.13
N VAL A 979 37.94 3.87 -16.23
CA VAL A 979 37.04 3.78 -17.41
C VAL A 979 36.12 4.99 -17.52
N LEU A 980 35.52 5.47 -16.44
CA LEU A 980 34.65 6.65 -16.47
C LEU A 980 35.44 7.91 -16.89
N ALA A 981 36.66 8.08 -16.41
CA ALA A 981 37.56 9.14 -16.86
C ALA A 981 37.83 9.05 -18.37
N LYS A 982 38.09 7.84 -18.91
CA LYS A 982 38.26 7.63 -20.35
C LYS A 982 37.01 8.01 -21.15
N LEU A 983 35.82 7.63 -20.68
CA LEU A 983 34.54 8.03 -21.28
C LEU A 983 34.34 9.56 -21.22
N ALA A 984 34.59 10.17 -20.07
CA ALA A 984 34.49 11.62 -19.87
C ALA A 984 35.49 12.42 -20.73
N LEU A 985 36.64 11.84 -21.08
CA LEU A 985 37.60 12.40 -22.04
C LEU A 985 37.23 12.15 -23.52
N GLY A 986 36.16 11.41 -23.81
CA GLY A 986 35.66 11.15 -25.17
C GLY A 986 36.17 9.85 -25.80
N GLY A 987 36.82 8.97 -25.03
CA GLY A 987 37.14 7.61 -25.46
C GLY A 987 35.98 6.61 -25.23
N THR A 988 36.14 5.38 -25.73
CA THR A 988 35.18 4.28 -25.54
C THR A 988 35.51 3.40 -24.33
N ALA A 989 34.54 2.63 -23.84
CA ALA A 989 34.78 1.56 -22.87
C ALA A 989 35.75 0.50 -23.46
N PRO A 990 36.68 -0.09 -22.67
CA PRO A 990 37.47 -1.23 -23.12
C PRO A 990 36.63 -2.51 -23.28
N GLU A 991 36.99 -3.38 -24.22
CA GLU A 991 36.32 -4.67 -24.50
C GLU A 991 36.20 -5.63 -23.29
N TRP A 992 37.12 -5.52 -22.32
CA TRP A 992 37.08 -6.29 -21.07
C TRP A 992 36.08 -5.76 -20.04
N PHE A 993 35.52 -4.57 -20.25
CA PHE A 993 34.56 -3.95 -19.34
C PHE A 993 33.18 -4.60 -19.50
N PRO A 994 32.41 -4.85 -18.42
CA PRO A 994 31.07 -5.40 -18.54
C PRO A 994 30.12 -4.38 -19.19
N ASP A 995 29.60 -4.69 -20.37
CA ASP A 995 28.69 -3.81 -21.11
C ASP A 995 27.39 -3.53 -20.31
N CYS A 996 26.97 -4.46 -19.45
CA CYS A 996 25.84 -4.26 -18.54
C CYS A 996 26.05 -3.18 -17.48
N TYR A 997 27.30 -2.77 -17.19
CA TYR A 997 27.57 -1.64 -16.29
C TYR A 997 27.26 -0.29 -16.97
N LEU A 998 27.17 -0.25 -18.30
CA LEU A 998 26.99 0.99 -19.05
C LEU A 998 25.54 1.50 -18.97
N ILE A 999 25.39 2.82 -18.78
CA ILE A 999 24.12 3.53 -18.95
C ILE A 999 23.76 3.48 -20.44
N THR A 1000 22.61 2.88 -20.75
CA THR A 1000 22.02 2.83 -22.10
C THR A 1000 20.51 2.95 -21.97
N ASP A 1001 19.82 3.50 -22.98
CA ASP A 1001 18.36 3.68 -22.93
C ASP A 1001 17.63 2.33 -22.75
N LYS A 1002 18.16 1.25 -23.34
CA LYS A 1002 17.68 -0.11 -23.09
C LYS A 1002 17.78 -0.48 -21.61
N ARG A 1003 18.94 -0.33 -20.98
CA ARG A 1003 19.12 -0.65 -19.54
C ARG A 1003 18.19 0.17 -18.65
N LEU A 1004 17.98 1.46 -18.98
CA LEU A 1004 17.04 2.32 -18.27
C LEU A 1004 15.58 1.87 -18.42
N GLN A 1005 15.20 1.32 -19.58
CA GLN A 1005 13.84 0.85 -19.84
C GLN A 1005 13.57 -0.60 -19.36
N THR A 1006 14.59 -1.44 -19.18
CA THR A 1006 14.40 -2.88 -18.86
C THR A 1006 15.00 -3.36 -17.53
N SER A 1007 15.93 -2.62 -16.94
CA SER A 1007 16.80 -3.14 -15.87
C SER A 1007 17.02 -2.18 -14.72
N LEU A 1008 16.82 -0.88 -14.92
CA LEU A 1008 16.88 0.17 -13.89
C LEU A 1008 15.49 0.80 -13.70
N THR A 1009 14.46 -0.05 -13.56
CA THR A 1009 13.06 0.37 -13.38
C THR A 1009 12.59 0.18 -11.94
N LEU A 1010 11.58 0.94 -11.53
CA LEU A 1010 11.05 0.91 -10.16
C LEU A 1010 10.37 -0.43 -9.84
N GLU A 1011 9.69 -1.03 -10.82
CA GLU A 1011 9.04 -2.35 -10.71
C GLU A 1011 10.07 -3.42 -10.37
N ARG A 1012 11.27 -3.33 -10.97
CA ARG A 1012 12.37 -4.24 -10.67
C ARG A 1012 13.00 -3.97 -9.30
N SER A 1013 13.16 -2.71 -8.89
CA SER A 1013 13.55 -2.36 -7.50
C SER A 1013 12.58 -2.88 -6.45
N ILE A 1014 11.27 -2.95 -6.75
CA ILE A 1014 10.25 -3.52 -5.86
C ILE A 1014 10.28 -5.05 -5.91
N GLY A 1015 10.47 -5.64 -7.10
CA GLY A 1015 10.58 -7.09 -7.30
C GLY A 1015 11.77 -7.71 -6.57
N GLU A 1016 12.95 -7.08 -6.63
CA GLU A 1016 14.12 -7.54 -5.88
C GLU A 1016 13.93 -7.40 -4.35
N VAL A 1017 13.00 -6.55 -3.88
CA VAL A 1017 12.64 -6.39 -2.45
C VAL A 1017 11.63 -7.44 -1.95
N GLN A 1018 11.09 -8.31 -2.83
CA GLN A 1018 10.21 -9.39 -2.39
C GLN A 1018 10.99 -10.43 -1.57
N LEU A 1019 10.64 -10.54 -0.30
CA LEU A 1019 11.24 -11.46 0.66
C LEU A 1019 11.08 -12.92 0.19
N PRO A 1020 12.07 -13.80 0.42
CA PRO A 1020 11.91 -15.22 0.12
C PRO A 1020 10.75 -15.81 0.92
N GLU A 1021 9.90 -16.59 0.26
CA GLU A 1021 8.80 -17.29 0.92
C GLU A 1021 9.32 -18.13 2.09
N VAL A 1022 8.53 -18.18 3.16
CA VAL A 1022 8.83 -19.04 4.31
C VAL A 1022 8.68 -20.50 3.87
N GLN A 1023 9.79 -21.13 3.49
CA GLN A 1023 9.87 -22.59 3.44
C GLN A 1023 9.50 -23.12 4.83
N ALA A 1024 8.27 -23.61 4.96
CA ALA A 1024 7.77 -24.27 6.15
C ALA A 1024 8.41 -25.68 6.26
N SER A 1025 9.72 -25.72 6.51
CA SER A 1025 10.44 -26.92 6.88
C SER A 1025 9.79 -27.51 8.14
N LYS A 1026 9.13 -28.66 8.00
CA LYS A 1026 8.46 -29.35 9.11
C LYS A 1026 9.49 -29.68 10.21
N ILE A 1027 9.36 -29.00 11.34
CA ILE A 1027 10.03 -29.27 12.63
C ILE A 1027 8.97 -29.09 13.72
#